data_AF-A0A168G3R5-F1
#
_entry.id   AF-A0A168G3R5-F1
#
_cell.length_a   1.000
_cell.length_b   1.000
_cell.length_c   1.000
_cell.angle_alpha   90.00
_cell.angle_beta   90.00
_cell.angle_gamma   90.00
#
_symmetry.space_group_name_H-M   'P 1'
#
loop_
_entity.id
_entity.type
_entity.pdbx_description
1 polymer ?
#
loop_
_entity_poly.entity_id
_entity_poly.type
_entity_poly.pdbx_seq_one_letter_code
_entity_poly.pdbx_strand_id
1 'polypeptide(L)'
;MGKKLAQPMIVTKPDVVIVGGGAGGVAVVLHLIEQAKKGRVLHEIAIIEKRDILGPGLAFSTDCHGTILNMHSDTMGIYNENPRDYTQWRKSHEDGPFPSRVDYGTYLQERWLRAIEEAHGLGITIASVQADVTDIDRVGDSSFMVTLDNQSTLTAHSVVLALGNFTGSANTHLVGKPGYYPNPWPTTQLRAVPPTAHVLVVGSRLSAVDAALYLSENGHQGPITFMSRSGKLPRVQGDPVPNPRRYVLHELARQVEGNPNESLLRLTSALVEEISLATGGDWSWMLEKDSPLEQLETDLAAAQEGRVRWQSILNGTAPVIERYWNSLSPTSQQLFMEKFNSAWMTYRHAMPVKNAKRVLNLLKKSQLQVVRGDSISWDGIFKAKTSAGVLETPYVVEATGQESHFNRINSPLLKSAVAKGLLTPHAAGGVVVDFQSLQASKGLYVMGSLTRGTHFYVSATDRVAAHASRIAKSLTSEPFSSHLHTAIFVGGDLVSHLMASKLVPELIQAGHVPYLFLASSSASESKKQKGALSEFPELAFFENELLQNHVIPYFKDKNAEDAKSPTVRQLATKYGILVQQLPAPGDKSFAETMSKHHIDVGLSLISTDISSDDVLGYFSNGKKLLHLHSENLSSYRGVMSAARAMKNKESHFIYSLREMKQNTALGSVIDVRKHAIDYSKSTLACMNDVYALGIDMTLSAVGKIARGEDLGAVNSVDESDVPSRPSKEELDEYAASIVQILVDSFASTQKKDDFQSHILGVVREWSDKNYAQA
;
A
#
# COMPACT_ATOMS: atom_id res chain seq x y z
N MET A 1 6.99 11.39 -39.18
CA MET A 1 7.08 12.87 -39.17
C MET A 1 6.83 13.30 -37.73
N GLY A 2 7.66 14.05 -37.02
CA GLY A 2 8.84 14.80 -37.43
C GLY A 2 9.96 14.68 -36.41
N LYS A 3 11.18 14.58 -36.93
CA LYS A 3 12.39 15.05 -36.25
C LYS A 3 12.17 16.54 -35.93
N LYS A 4 12.02 16.90 -34.65
CA LYS A 4 12.27 18.28 -34.23
C LYS A 4 13.70 18.34 -33.71
N LEU A 5 14.45 19.23 -34.36
CA LEU A 5 15.83 19.60 -34.11
C LEU A 5 16.07 19.79 -32.61
N ALA A 6 17.20 19.28 -32.13
CA ALA A 6 17.78 19.68 -30.86
C ALA A 6 17.82 21.21 -30.81
N GLN A 7 17.01 21.80 -29.94
CA GLN A 7 17.17 23.21 -29.60
C GLN A 7 18.45 23.31 -28.75
N PRO A 8 19.28 24.34 -28.96
CA PRO A 8 20.40 24.60 -28.06
C PRO A 8 19.84 24.79 -26.65
N MET A 9 20.37 24.03 -25.67
CA MET A 9 20.04 24.21 -24.27
C MET A 9 20.32 25.67 -23.90
N ILE A 10 19.27 26.45 -23.68
CA ILE A 10 19.38 27.66 -22.87
C ILE A 10 19.78 27.13 -21.48
N VAL A 11 20.92 27.59 -20.97
CA VAL A 11 21.47 27.15 -19.68
C VAL A 11 20.58 27.72 -18.58
N THR A 12 19.52 27.01 -18.28
CA THR A 12 18.76 27.13 -17.05
C THR A 12 19.33 26.08 -16.08
N LYS A 13 19.43 26.44 -14.79
CA LYS A 13 19.98 25.57 -13.75
C LYS A 13 18.78 24.87 -13.10
N PRO A 14 18.45 23.63 -13.49
CA PRO A 14 17.28 22.94 -12.95
C PRO A 14 17.35 22.81 -11.43
N ASP A 15 16.20 22.90 -10.78
CA ASP A 15 16.08 22.64 -9.35
C ASP A 15 16.50 21.20 -9.03
N VAL A 16 16.10 20.27 -9.90
CA VAL A 16 16.40 18.85 -9.76
C VAL A 16 16.72 18.19 -11.10
N VAL A 17 17.76 17.35 -11.10
CA VAL A 17 18.07 16.39 -12.18
C VAL A 17 17.72 14.98 -11.73
N ILE A 18 16.93 14.27 -12.51
CA ILE A 18 16.56 12.87 -12.29
C ILE A 18 17.30 12.02 -13.33
N VAL A 19 18.15 11.11 -12.85
CA VAL A 19 18.93 10.20 -13.70
C VAL A 19 18.21 8.84 -13.75
N GLY A 20 17.77 8.46 -14.95
CA GLY A 20 16.97 7.28 -15.21
C GLY A 20 15.49 7.63 -15.40
N GLY A 21 14.96 7.35 -16.58
CA GLY A 21 13.60 7.66 -16.99
C GLY A 21 12.68 6.45 -17.08
N GLY A 22 12.98 5.37 -16.36
CA GLY A 22 12.06 4.26 -16.14
C GLY A 22 10.98 4.59 -15.11
N ALA A 23 10.26 3.56 -14.64
CA ALA A 23 9.15 3.69 -13.70
C ALA A 23 9.48 4.53 -12.45
N GLY A 24 10.69 4.37 -11.88
CA GLY A 24 11.13 5.13 -10.71
C GLY A 24 11.29 6.63 -10.98
N GLY A 25 12.00 7.01 -12.04
CA GLY A 25 12.21 8.42 -12.39
C GLY A 25 10.91 9.13 -12.75
N VAL A 26 10.05 8.47 -13.54
CA VAL A 26 8.71 8.97 -13.86
C VAL A 26 7.86 9.11 -12.59
N ALA A 27 7.90 8.14 -11.68
CA ALA A 27 7.19 8.25 -10.41
C ALA A 27 7.65 9.47 -9.60
N VAL A 28 8.95 9.80 -9.56
CA VAL A 28 9.45 10.98 -8.85
C VAL A 28 8.84 12.26 -9.43
N VAL A 29 8.81 12.40 -10.77
CA VAL A 29 8.19 13.56 -11.42
C VAL A 29 6.70 13.65 -11.11
N LEU A 30 5.97 12.53 -11.20
CA LEU A 30 4.54 12.47 -10.86
C LEU A 30 4.27 12.97 -9.43
N HIS A 31 5.06 12.53 -8.45
CA HIS A 31 4.88 12.97 -7.07
C HIS A 31 5.35 14.41 -6.85
N LEU A 32 6.31 14.93 -7.59
CA LEU A 32 6.67 16.36 -7.56
C LEU A 32 5.51 17.23 -8.08
N ILE A 33 4.77 16.78 -9.10
CA ILE A 33 3.56 17.44 -9.57
C ILE A 33 2.46 17.41 -8.49
N GLU A 34 2.28 16.28 -7.79
CA GLU A 34 1.36 16.21 -6.64
C GLU A 34 1.75 17.15 -5.49
N GLN A 35 3.06 17.40 -5.29
CA GLN A 35 3.52 18.41 -4.34
C GLN A 35 3.23 19.84 -4.83
N ALA A 36 3.39 20.10 -6.13
CA ALA A 36 3.07 21.40 -6.72
C ALA A 36 1.57 21.73 -6.63
N LYS A 37 0.69 20.73 -6.79
CA LYS A 37 -0.77 20.88 -6.55
C LYS A 37 -1.09 21.31 -5.11
N LYS A 38 -0.21 21.02 -4.15
CA LYS A 38 -0.30 21.45 -2.74
C LYS A 38 0.40 22.79 -2.46
N GLY A 39 0.82 23.51 -3.50
CA GLY A 39 1.54 24.79 -3.38
C GLY A 39 3.04 24.66 -3.14
N ARG A 40 3.62 23.46 -3.21
CA ARG A 40 5.07 23.23 -3.05
C ARG A 40 5.74 23.00 -4.41
N VAL A 41 6.06 24.09 -5.11
CA VAL A 41 6.46 24.07 -6.52
C VAL A 41 7.99 24.03 -6.67
N LEU A 42 8.47 23.18 -7.58
CA LEU A 42 9.79 23.34 -8.23
C LEU A 42 9.53 23.87 -9.64
N HIS A 43 10.35 24.79 -10.11
CA HIS A 43 10.13 25.47 -11.39
C HIS A 43 10.70 24.69 -12.56
N GLU A 44 11.82 24.01 -12.36
CA GLU A 44 12.53 23.33 -13.44
C GLU A 44 13.05 21.95 -13.05
N ILE A 45 12.62 20.94 -13.82
CA ILE A 45 12.97 19.53 -13.63
C ILE A 45 13.64 19.04 -14.92
N ALA A 46 14.81 18.43 -14.80
CA ALA A 46 15.46 17.72 -15.91
C ALA A 46 15.44 16.21 -15.66
N ILE A 47 15.02 15.42 -16.64
CA ILE A 47 15.09 13.96 -16.61
C ILE A 47 16.03 13.46 -17.70
N ILE A 48 17.00 12.63 -17.33
CA ILE A 48 18.02 12.09 -18.22
C ILE A 48 17.78 10.58 -18.38
N GLU A 49 17.58 10.13 -19.62
CA GLU A 49 17.36 8.72 -19.95
C GLU A 49 18.11 8.37 -21.23
N LYS A 50 18.77 7.20 -21.25
CA LYS A 50 19.54 6.77 -22.41
C LYS A 50 18.68 6.22 -23.55
N ARG A 51 17.48 5.72 -23.23
CA ARG A 51 16.50 5.23 -24.20
C ARG A 51 15.63 6.36 -24.76
N ASP A 52 15.05 6.10 -25.93
CA ASP A 52 14.17 7.04 -26.63
C ASP A 52 12.80 7.25 -25.95
N ILE A 53 12.39 6.33 -25.06
CA ILE A 53 11.06 6.30 -24.46
C ILE A 53 11.16 6.33 -22.93
N LEU A 54 10.53 7.35 -22.33
CA LEU A 54 10.36 7.52 -20.89
C LEU A 54 9.14 6.73 -20.36
N GLY A 55 9.25 6.21 -19.14
CA GLY A 55 8.24 5.42 -18.44
C GLY A 55 8.60 3.93 -18.37
N PRO A 56 8.53 3.16 -19.47
CA PRO A 56 8.68 1.71 -19.43
C PRO A 56 10.03 1.20 -18.89
N GLY A 57 11.12 1.92 -19.15
CA GLY A 57 12.48 1.41 -18.91
C GLY A 57 12.73 0.04 -19.56
N LEU A 58 13.72 -0.72 -19.09
CA LEU A 58 14.00 -2.07 -19.62
C LEU A 58 12.92 -3.09 -19.25
N ALA A 59 12.38 -3.01 -18.03
CA ALA A 59 11.54 -4.06 -17.47
C ALA A 59 10.13 -4.12 -18.09
N PHE A 60 9.67 -3.03 -18.69
CA PHE A 60 8.31 -2.89 -19.24
C PHE A 60 8.32 -2.45 -20.71
N SER A 61 9.49 -2.39 -21.36
CA SER A 61 9.59 -2.07 -22.78
C SER A 61 8.98 -3.14 -23.68
N THR A 62 8.69 -2.77 -24.92
CA THR A 62 8.29 -3.68 -26.01
C THR A 62 9.30 -4.81 -26.24
N ASP A 63 10.57 -4.60 -25.88
CA ASP A 63 11.64 -5.62 -25.96
C ASP A 63 11.41 -6.84 -25.03
N CYS A 64 10.42 -6.75 -24.14
CA CYS A 64 10.02 -7.78 -23.17
C CYS A 64 8.67 -8.44 -23.52
N HIS A 65 8.22 -8.33 -24.77
CA HIS A 65 6.99 -8.98 -25.25
C HIS A 65 6.95 -10.49 -24.92
N GLY A 66 5.77 -10.99 -24.52
CA GLY A 66 5.56 -12.40 -24.12
C GLY A 66 5.75 -12.66 -22.62
N THR A 67 6.21 -11.66 -21.85
CA THR A 67 6.34 -11.77 -20.39
C THR A 67 5.19 -11.06 -19.66
N ILE A 68 4.76 -11.63 -18.52
CA ILE A 68 3.70 -11.07 -17.68
C ILE A 68 4.26 -10.47 -16.39
N LEU A 69 3.45 -9.65 -15.73
CA LEU A 69 3.71 -9.19 -14.38
C LEU A 69 3.55 -10.34 -13.37
N ASN A 70 4.31 -10.25 -12.27
CA ASN A 70 4.20 -11.20 -11.15
C ASN A 70 3.49 -10.60 -9.92
N MET A 71 3.11 -9.33 -10.01
CA MET A 71 2.33 -8.61 -9.00
C MET A 71 0.89 -8.42 -9.48
N HIS A 72 -0.05 -8.45 -8.54
CA HIS A 72 -1.46 -8.22 -8.83
C HIS A 72 -1.68 -6.77 -9.28
N SER A 73 -2.47 -6.57 -10.33
CA SER A 73 -2.74 -5.24 -10.91
C SER A 73 -3.19 -4.17 -9.89
N ASP A 74 -3.98 -4.55 -8.87
CA ASP A 74 -4.39 -3.67 -7.76
C ASP A 74 -3.26 -3.09 -6.90
N THR A 75 -2.03 -3.57 -7.08
CA THR A 75 -0.83 -3.11 -6.35
C THR A 75 0.21 -2.46 -7.27
N MET A 76 -0.13 -2.26 -8.55
CA MET A 76 0.78 -1.78 -9.59
C MET A 76 0.58 -0.30 -9.94
N GLY A 77 -0.29 0.44 -9.24
CA GLY A 77 -0.41 1.89 -9.40
C GLY A 77 0.91 2.61 -9.13
N ILE A 78 1.24 3.59 -9.97
CA ILE A 78 2.48 4.38 -9.86
C ILE A 78 2.40 5.50 -8.82
N TYR A 79 1.19 5.83 -8.35
CA TYR A 79 0.92 6.79 -7.28
C TYR A 79 0.85 6.08 -5.94
N ASN A 80 1.61 6.56 -4.95
CA ASN A 80 1.63 5.98 -3.61
C ASN A 80 0.24 6.02 -2.95
N GLU A 81 -0.48 7.12 -3.15
CA GLU A 81 -1.80 7.37 -2.60
C GLU A 81 -2.93 6.65 -3.38
N ASN A 82 -2.66 6.10 -4.58
CA ASN A 82 -3.62 5.31 -5.35
C ASN A 82 -3.00 4.02 -5.92
N PRO A 83 -2.82 2.97 -5.09
CA PRO A 83 -2.24 1.70 -5.55
C PRO A 83 -3.03 0.99 -6.66
N ARG A 84 -4.33 1.30 -6.79
CA ARG A 84 -5.25 0.74 -7.80
C ARG A 84 -5.28 1.55 -9.10
N ASP A 85 -4.47 2.59 -9.23
CA ASP A 85 -4.45 3.45 -10.40
C ASP A 85 -4.24 2.67 -11.72
N TYR A 86 -3.42 1.62 -11.70
CA TYR A 86 -3.23 0.76 -12.87
C TYR A 86 -4.47 -0.06 -13.20
N THR A 87 -5.12 -0.69 -12.21
CA THR A 87 -6.38 -1.42 -12.42
C THR A 87 -7.47 -0.49 -12.97
N GLN A 88 -7.58 0.73 -12.43
CA GLN A 88 -8.55 1.74 -12.89
C GLN A 88 -8.28 2.19 -14.34
N TRP A 89 -7.00 2.23 -14.75
CA TRP A 89 -6.61 2.60 -16.10
C TRP A 89 -6.92 1.50 -17.14
N ARG A 90 -6.88 0.22 -16.74
CA ARG A 90 -7.11 -0.90 -17.67
C ARG A 90 -8.51 -0.88 -18.26
N LYS A 91 -8.60 -0.86 -19.58
CA LYS A 91 -9.87 -0.95 -20.33
C LYS A 91 -10.48 -2.35 -20.30
N SER A 92 -9.65 -3.40 -20.30
CA SER A 92 -10.05 -4.81 -20.26
C SER A 92 -9.36 -5.56 -19.12
N HIS A 93 -10.11 -6.48 -18.52
CA HIS A 93 -9.67 -7.37 -17.45
C HIS A 93 -9.50 -8.83 -17.90
N GLU A 94 -9.61 -9.11 -19.21
CA GLU A 94 -9.56 -10.47 -19.78
C GLU A 94 -8.23 -11.18 -19.53
N ASP A 95 -7.11 -10.46 -19.52
CA ASP A 95 -5.78 -11.01 -19.18
C ASP A 95 -5.64 -11.39 -17.70
N GLY A 96 -6.68 -11.20 -16.90
CA GLY A 96 -6.72 -11.47 -15.48
C GLY A 96 -5.90 -10.47 -14.66
N PRO A 97 -5.54 -10.83 -13.42
CA PRO A 97 -4.90 -9.91 -12.48
C PRO A 97 -3.39 -9.68 -12.72
N PHE A 98 -2.77 -10.45 -13.63
CA PHE A 98 -1.35 -10.42 -13.95
C PHE A 98 -1.13 -10.13 -15.45
N PRO A 99 -1.42 -8.90 -15.92
CA PRO A 99 -1.35 -8.56 -17.33
C PRO A 99 0.10 -8.49 -17.85
N SER A 100 0.24 -8.22 -19.16
CA SER A 100 1.54 -8.11 -19.83
C SER A 100 2.42 -7.02 -19.23
N ARG A 101 3.73 -7.24 -19.23
CA ARG A 101 4.69 -6.19 -18.88
C ARG A 101 4.64 -5.01 -19.84
N VAL A 102 4.33 -5.27 -21.12
CA VAL A 102 4.21 -4.24 -22.15
C VAL A 102 3.02 -3.32 -21.88
N ASP A 103 1.88 -3.86 -21.46
CA ASP A 103 0.69 -3.07 -21.12
C ASP A 103 0.97 -2.14 -19.94
N TYR A 104 1.76 -2.61 -18.97
CA TYR A 104 2.23 -1.77 -17.89
C TYR A 104 3.16 -0.65 -18.37
N GLY A 105 4.02 -0.94 -19.35
CA GLY A 105 4.83 0.07 -20.03
C GLY A 105 3.97 1.15 -20.69
N THR A 106 2.92 0.76 -21.42
CA THR A 106 1.96 1.69 -22.04
C THR A 106 1.30 2.58 -20.98
N TYR A 107 0.86 1.99 -19.86
CA TYR A 107 0.33 2.74 -18.73
C TYR A 107 1.32 3.79 -18.20
N LEU A 108 2.58 3.42 -17.97
CA LEU A 108 3.61 4.36 -17.49
C LEU A 108 3.85 5.51 -18.49
N GLN A 109 3.85 5.20 -19.79
CA GLN A 109 3.99 6.21 -20.84
C GLN A 109 2.80 7.18 -20.87
N GLU A 110 1.56 6.67 -20.76
CA GLU A 110 0.38 7.53 -20.69
C GLU A 110 0.37 8.41 -19.44
N ARG A 111 0.78 7.89 -18.28
CA ARG A 111 0.93 8.68 -17.06
C ARG A 111 2.01 9.75 -17.21
N TRP A 112 3.14 9.42 -17.83
CA TRP A 112 4.19 10.37 -18.13
C TRP A 112 3.72 11.53 -19.04
N LEU A 113 2.99 11.21 -20.12
CA LEU A 113 2.49 12.25 -21.04
C LEU A 113 1.49 13.19 -20.35
N ARG A 114 0.57 12.66 -19.55
CA ARG A 114 -0.35 13.48 -18.75
C ARG A 114 0.39 14.33 -17.72
N ALA A 115 1.45 13.80 -17.11
CA ALA A 115 2.29 14.53 -16.16
C ALA A 115 2.88 15.80 -16.77
N ILE A 116 3.37 15.72 -18.02
CA ILE A 116 3.94 16.87 -18.72
C ILE A 116 2.86 17.95 -18.95
N GLU A 117 1.66 17.54 -19.36
CA GLU A 117 0.54 18.47 -19.57
C GLU A 117 0.14 19.17 -18.26
N GLU A 118 0.02 18.41 -17.18
CA GLU A 118 -0.30 18.93 -15.84
C GLU A 118 0.80 19.86 -15.31
N ALA A 119 2.07 19.48 -15.47
CA ALA A 119 3.21 20.29 -15.08
C ALA A 119 3.23 21.65 -15.78
N HIS A 120 2.95 21.67 -17.09
CA HIS A 120 2.86 22.91 -17.85
C HIS A 120 1.72 23.81 -17.35
N GLY A 121 0.56 23.23 -17.01
CA GLY A 121 -0.56 23.97 -16.41
C GLY A 121 -0.24 24.57 -15.04
N LEU A 122 0.73 24.02 -14.32
CA LEU A 122 1.24 24.50 -13.04
C LEU A 122 2.47 25.42 -13.16
N GLY A 123 2.91 25.72 -14.38
CA GLY A 123 4.09 26.56 -14.62
C GLY A 123 5.43 25.87 -14.35
N ILE A 124 5.46 24.54 -14.38
CA ILE A 124 6.67 23.72 -14.19
C ILE A 124 7.25 23.36 -15.56
N THR A 125 8.54 23.64 -15.76
CA THR A 125 9.27 23.25 -16.96
C THR A 125 9.90 21.88 -16.76
N ILE A 126 9.60 20.93 -17.65
CA ILE A 126 10.21 19.60 -17.66
C ILE A 126 11.05 19.43 -18.92
N ALA A 127 12.36 19.30 -18.76
CA ALA A 127 13.31 19.01 -19.84
C ALA A 127 13.63 17.51 -19.87
N SER A 128 13.46 16.87 -21.02
CA SER A 128 13.89 15.48 -21.25
C SER A 128 15.19 15.46 -22.04
N VAL A 129 16.23 14.83 -21.50
CA VAL A 129 17.55 14.73 -22.13
C VAL A 129 17.84 13.26 -22.45
N GLN A 130 18.03 12.96 -23.73
CA GLN A 130 18.44 11.63 -24.15
C GLN A 130 19.96 11.48 -24.06
N ALA A 131 20.46 10.85 -22.99
CA ALA A 131 21.88 10.60 -22.78
C ALA A 131 22.11 9.53 -21.70
N ASP A 132 23.30 8.93 -21.68
CA ASP A 132 23.78 8.19 -20.49
C ASP A 132 24.57 9.13 -19.58
N VAL A 133 24.44 8.95 -18.27
CA VAL A 133 25.21 9.72 -17.28
C VAL A 133 26.42 8.89 -16.87
N THR A 134 27.61 9.48 -17.02
CA THR A 134 28.87 8.78 -16.79
C THR A 134 29.59 9.26 -15.53
N ASP A 135 29.32 10.48 -15.07
CA ASP A 135 29.96 11.05 -13.89
C ASP A 135 29.03 12.01 -13.11
N ILE A 136 29.34 12.20 -11.83
CA ILE A 136 28.73 13.20 -10.95
C ILE A 136 29.78 13.79 -10.01
N ASP A 137 29.75 15.11 -9.87
CA ASP A 137 30.61 15.88 -8.99
C ASP A 137 29.81 16.80 -8.08
N ARG A 138 30.36 17.10 -6.92
CA ARG A 138 29.91 18.23 -6.10
C ARG A 138 30.52 19.52 -6.64
N VAL A 139 29.69 20.54 -6.86
CA VAL A 139 30.14 21.90 -7.21
C VAL A 139 29.72 22.85 -6.10
N GLY A 140 30.70 23.26 -5.28
CA GLY A 140 30.46 24.03 -4.06
C GLY A 140 29.57 23.28 -3.05
N ASP A 141 28.94 24.02 -2.13
CA ASP A 141 28.21 23.40 -1.02
C ASP A 141 26.75 23.04 -1.36
N SER A 142 26.23 23.44 -2.52
CA SER A 142 24.79 23.46 -2.79
C SER A 142 24.37 22.94 -4.17
N SER A 143 25.28 22.38 -4.95
CA SER A 143 24.95 21.88 -6.29
C SER A 143 25.80 20.68 -6.71
N PHE A 144 25.29 19.99 -7.72
CA PHE A 144 25.94 18.87 -8.39
C PHE A 144 26.14 19.21 -9.86
N MET A 145 27.23 18.71 -10.43
CA MET A 145 27.46 18.66 -11.86
C MET A 145 27.35 17.22 -12.32
N VAL A 146 26.50 16.97 -13.31
CA VAL A 146 26.24 15.66 -13.92
C VAL A 146 26.86 15.67 -15.30
N THR A 147 27.76 14.72 -15.58
CA THR A 147 28.46 14.61 -16.87
C THR A 147 27.85 13.50 -17.70
N LEU A 148 27.51 13.82 -18.94
CA LEU A 148 26.92 12.90 -19.91
C LEU A 148 27.99 12.12 -20.69
N ASP A 149 27.58 11.07 -21.38
CA ASP A 149 28.43 10.27 -22.29
C ASP A 149 29.14 11.11 -23.36
N ASN A 150 28.48 12.14 -23.88
CA ASN A 150 29.04 13.10 -24.84
C ASN A 150 29.92 14.19 -24.20
N GLN A 151 30.25 14.07 -22.91
CA GLN A 151 31.04 15.02 -22.11
C GLN A 151 30.39 16.38 -21.83
N SER A 152 29.16 16.62 -22.29
CA SER A 152 28.39 17.78 -21.85
C SER A 152 27.96 17.62 -20.39
N THR A 153 27.66 18.75 -19.73
CA THR A 153 27.37 18.78 -18.30
C THR A 153 26.06 19.51 -18.02
N LEU A 154 25.31 19.03 -17.02
CA LEU A 154 24.20 19.77 -16.41
C LEU A 154 24.50 20.05 -14.94
N THR A 155 24.13 21.23 -14.45
CA THR A 155 24.28 21.59 -13.03
C THR A 155 22.90 21.70 -12.39
N ALA A 156 22.70 21.10 -11.21
CA ALA A 156 21.45 21.15 -10.48
C ALA A 156 21.66 21.28 -8.96
N HIS A 157 20.65 21.76 -8.24
CA HIS A 157 20.70 21.80 -6.78
C HIS A 157 20.58 20.41 -6.16
N SER A 158 19.68 19.59 -6.70
CA SER A 158 19.49 18.21 -6.28
C SER A 158 19.59 17.23 -7.44
N VAL A 159 20.00 16.00 -7.15
CA VAL A 159 20.07 14.89 -8.10
C VAL A 159 19.36 13.67 -7.53
N VAL A 160 18.53 13.01 -8.33
CA VAL A 160 17.90 11.73 -7.98
C VAL A 160 18.42 10.63 -8.89
N LEU A 161 19.06 9.61 -8.30
CA LEU A 161 19.53 8.42 -9.01
C LEU A 161 18.43 7.35 -9.01
N ALA A 162 17.66 7.30 -10.10
CA ALA A 162 16.58 6.34 -10.36
C ALA A 162 16.98 5.30 -11.43
N LEU A 163 18.15 4.68 -11.25
CA LEU A 163 18.84 3.87 -12.28
C LEU A 163 18.19 2.51 -12.58
N GLY A 164 17.10 2.16 -11.88
CA GLY A 164 16.40 0.89 -12.05
C GLY A 164 17.14 -0.30 -11.43
N ASN A 165 17.00 -1.47 -12.06
CA ASN A 165 17.59 -2.71 -11.57
C ASN A 165 18.83 -3.07 -12.38
N PHE A 166 19.92 -3.39 -11.69
CA PHE A 166 21.10 -3.99 -12.31
C PHE A 166 20.90 -5.51 -12.38
N THR A 167 21.32 -6.12 -13.49
CA THR A 167 21.31 -7.58 -13.64
C THR A 167 22.59 -8.16 -13.05
N GLY A 168 22.47 -9.20 -12.23
CA GLY A 168 23.63 -9.94 -11.74
C GLY A 168 24.12 -10.97 -12.74
N SER A 169 25.45 -11.13 -12.82
CA SER A 169 26.08 -12.27 -13.45
C SER A 169 26.99 -12.95 -12.42
N ALA A 170 26.61 -14.15 -11.99
CA ALA A 170 27.43 -14.92 -11.06
C ALA A 170 28.69 -15.48 -11.75
N ASN A 171 28.58 -15.76 -13.05
CA ASN A 171 29.65 -16.35 -13.86
C ASN A 171 30.37 -15.30 -14.73
N THR A 172 30.91 -14.26 -14.08
CA THR A 172 31.57 -13.14 -14.78
C THR A 172 32.75 -13.56 -15.67
N HIS A 173 33.41 -14.68 -15.36
CA HIS A 173 34.48 -15.27 -16.18
C HIS A 173 34.00 -15.78 -17.55
N LEU A 174 32.68 -15.94 -17.75
CA LEU A 174 32.08 -16.37 -19.01
C LEU A 174 31.63 -15.19 -19.89
N VAL A 175 31.68 -13.96 -19.38
CA VAL A 175 31.28 -12.77 -20.15
C VAL A 175 32.14 -12.64 -21.40
N GLY A 176 31.49 -12.44 -22.55
CA GLY A 176 32.13 -12.33 -23.86
C GLY A 176 32.40 -13.66 -24.56
N LYS A 177 32.11 -14.81 -23.93
CA LYS A 177 32.19 -16.12 -24.61
C LYS A 177 30.99 -16.31 -25.56
N PRO A 178 31.19 -16.88 -26.77
CA PRO A 178 30.09 -17.16 -27.69
C PRO A 178 29.02 -18.05 -27.03
N GLY A 179 27.75 -17.68 -27.17
CA GLY A 179 26.61 -18.41 -26.59
C GLY A 179 26.34 -18.12 -25.11
N TYR A 180 27.15 -17.30 -24.43
CA TYR A 180 26.87 -16.85 -23.06
C TYR A 180 26.06 -15.54 -23.07
N TYR A 181 24.87 -15.57 -22.48
CA TYR A 181 24.04 -14.39 -22.21
C TYR A 181 24.14 -14.04 -20.73
N PRO A 182 24.70 -12.87 -20.37
CA PRO A 182 24.97 -12.50 -18.96
C PRO A 182 23.71 -12.14 -18.17
N ASN A 183 22.55 -12.03 -18.83
CA ASN A 183 21.23 -11.89 -18.24
C ASN A 183 20.16 -12.24 -19.32
N PRO A 184 18.87 -12.39 -18.98
CA PRO A 184 17.83 -12.68 -19.96
C PRO A 184 17.16 -11.41 -20.52
N TRP A 185 17.62 -10.19 -20.18
CA TRP A 185 16.93 -8.92 -20.47
C TRP A 185 17.69 -8.04 -21.48
N PRO A 186 17.05 -7.49 -22.51
CA PRO A 186 15.68 -7.79 -22.92
C PRO A 186 15.55 -9.25 -23.40
N THR A 187 14.38 -9.88 -23.19
CA THR A 187 14.17 -11.29 -23.54
C THR A 187 14.27 -11.55 -25.05
N THR A 188 13.99 -10.53 -25.86
CA THR A 188 14.17 -10.57 -27.32
C THR A 188 15.57 -10.92 -27.81
N GLN A 189 16.62 -10.69 -27.01
CA GLN A 189 17.97 -11.13 -27.37
C GLN A 189 18.10 -12.65 -27.51
N LEU A 190 17.22 -13.41 -26.83
CA LEU A 190 17.22 -14.87 -26.85
C LEU A 190 16.72 -15.44 -28.18
N ARG A 191 16.18 -14.62 -29.10
CA ARG A 191 15.85 -15.05 -30.47
C ARG A 191 17.06 -15.51 -31.28
N ALA A 192 18.25 -15.06 -30.88
CA ALA A 192 19.50 -15.49 -31.52
C ALA A 192 19.87 -16.96 -31.20
N VAL A 193 19.24 -17.56 -30.19
CA VAL A 193 19.45 -18.97 -29.85
C VAL A 193 18.78 -19.86 -30.92
N PRO A 194 19.49 -20.83 -31.52
CA PRO A 194 18.91 -21.72 -32.51
C PRO A 194 17.71 -22.52 -31.97
N PRO A 195 16.68 -22.78 -32.79
CA PRO A 195 15.44 -23.41 -32.32
C PRO A 195 15.62 -24.79 -31.68
N THR A 196 16.66 -25.55 -32.04
CA THR A 196 16.88 -26.92 -31.54
C THR A 196 18.05 -27.05 -30.58
N ALA A 197 18.77 -25.96 -30.30
CA ALA A 197 19.94 -26.01 -29.44
C ALA A 197 19.58 -26.30 -27.98
N HIS A 198 20.48 -26.95 -27.24
CA HIS A 198 20.32 -27.04 -25.79
C HIS A 198 20.67 -25.70 -25.15
N VAL A 199 19.79 -25.20 -24.29
CA VAL A 199 20.00 -24.00 -23.48
C VAL A 199 20.06 -24.35 -21.99
N LEU A 200 21.15 -23.98 -21.34
CA LEU A 200 21.24 -23.97 -19.88
C LEU A 200 20.87 -22.60 -19.34
N VAL A 201 19.88 -22.52 -18.47
CA VAL A 201 19.52 -21.30 -17.73
C VAL A 201 20.05 -21.41 -16.31
N VAL A 202 20.91 -20.47 -15.92
CA VAL A 202 21.52 -20.43 -14.57
C VAL A 202 20.59 -19.66 -13.63
N GLY A 203 19.97 -20.39 -12.71
CA GLY A 203 18.86 -19.92 -11.91
C GLY A 203 17.58 -20.66 -12.26
N SER A 204 16.62 -20.62 -11.35
CA SER A 204 15.35 -21.36 -11.48
C SER A 204 14.15 -20.55 -10.98
N ARG A 205 14.28 -19.23 -10.82
CA ARG A 205 13.22 -18.32 -10.34
C ARG A 205 12.51 -17.59 -11.49
N LEU A 206 11.76 -16.53 -11.19
CA LEU A 206 10.92 -15.81 -12.16
C LEU A 206 11.67 -15.34 -13.42
N SER A 207 12.92 -14.88 -13.33
CA SER A 207 13.70 -14.51 -14.53
C SER A 207 14.08 -15.73 -15.40
N ALA A 208 14.32 -16.89 -14.80
CA ALA A 208 14.57 -18.12 -15.54
C ALA A 208 13.27 -18.62 -16.22
N VAL A 209 12.15 -18.52 -15.50
CA VAL A 209 10.81 -18.79 -16.04
C VAL A 209 10.53 -17.88 -17.23
N ASP A 210 10.73 -16.57 -17.11
CA ASP A 210 10.54 -15.61 -18.20
C ASP A 210 11.42 -15.97 -19.41
N ALA A 211 12.68 -16.37 -19.21
CA ALA A 211 13.57 -16.81 -20.30
C ALA A 211 13.08 -18.09 -21.00
N ALA A 212 12.71 -19.13 -20.26
CA ALA A 212 12.22 -20.39 -20.84
C ALA A 212 10.89 -20.23 -21.57
N LEU A 213 9.97 -19.47 -20.96
CA LEU A 213 8.67 -19.16 -21.53
C LEU A 213 8.82 -18.34 -22.82
N TYR A 214 9.73 -17.37 -22.83
CA TYR A 214 10.05 -16.61 -24.02
C TYR A 214 10.62 -17.48 -25.15
N LEU A 215 11.63 -18.32 -24.85
CA LEU A 215 12.20 -19.26 -25.81
C LEU A 215 11.13 -20.15 -26.43
N SER A 216 10.29 -20.77 -25.59
CA SER A 216 9.22 -21.67 -26.03
C SER A 216 8.19 -20.97 -26.92
N GLU A 217 7.72 -19.77 -26.54
CA GLU A 217 6.76 -19.00 -27.33
C GLU A 217 7.31 -18.50 -28.66
N ASN A 218 8.63 -18.32 -28.76
CA ASN A 218 9.30 -17.87 -29.98
C ASN A 218 9.89 -19.03 -30.79
N GLY A 219 9.34 -20.24 -30.64
CA GLY A 219 9.59 -21.37 -31.54
C GLY A 219 10.77 -22.27 -31.16
N HIS A 220 11.39 -22.08 -30.00
CA HIS A 220 12.42 -22.99 -29.51
C HIS A 220 11.82 -24.36 -29.16
N GLN A 221 12.36 -25.42 -29.76
CA GLN A 221 12.00 -26.83 -29.59
C GLN A 221 13.09 -27.65 -28.88
N GLY A 222 14.29 -27.07 -28.72
CA GLY A 222 15.42 -27.72 -28.07
C GLY A 222 15.22 -27.90 -26.55
N PRO A 223 16.09 -28.70 -25.90
CA PRO A 223 16.07 -28.88 -24.46
C PRO A 223 16.44 -27.58 -23.72
N ILE A 224 15.73 -27.33 -22.62
CA ILE A 224 16.01 -26.24 -21.68
C ILE A 224 16.32 -26.86 -20.32
N THR A 225 17.43 -26.49 -19.70
CA THR A 225 17.78 -26.95 -18.36
C THR A 225 17.92 -25.77 -17.41
N PHE A 226 17.13 -25.73 -16.35
CA PHE A 226 17.36 -24.83 -15.22
C PHE A 226 18.37 -25.47 -14.28
N MET A 227 19.43 -24.74 -13.96
CA MET A 227 20.39 -25.14 -12.94
C MET A 227 20.44 -24.11 -11.83
N SER A 228 20.23 -24.54 -10.59
CA SER A 228 20.39 -23.66 -9.43
C SER A 228 20.88 -24.42 -8.21
N ARG A 229 21.37 -23.71 -7.18
CA ARG A 229 21.84 -24.33 -5.94
C ARG A 229 20.77 -25.20 -5.25
N SER A 230 19.51 -24.79 -5.31
CA SER A 230 18.40 -25.54 -4.71
C SER A 230 17.80 -26.60 -5.65
N GLY A 231 17.88 -26.38 -6.97
CA GLY A 231 17.18 -27.21 -7.97
C GLY A 231 15.66 -27.12 -7.85
N LYS A 232 15.13 -25.98 -7.37
CA LYS A 232 13.70 -25.79 -7.07
C LYS A 232 13.10 -24.65 -7.89
N LEU A 233 11.82 -24.77 -8.22
CA LEU A 233 11.01 -23.70 -8.79
C LEU A 233 10.43 -22.79 -7.69
N PRO A 234 9.98 -21.56 -8.00
CA PRO A 234 9.17 -20.75 -7.09
C PRO A 234 7.86 -21.47 -6.76
N ARG A 235 7.30 -21.17 -5.59
CA ARG A 235 5.92 -21.58 -5.27
C ARG A 235 4.92 -20.96 -6.23
N VAL A 236 3.69 -21.47 -6.26
CA VAL A 236 2.59 -20.89 -7.06
C VAL A 236 1.74 -19.99 -6.16
N GLN A 237 1.42 -18.78 -6.64
CA GLN A 237 0.53 -17.88 -5.90
C GLN A 237 -0.93 -18.27 -6.07
N GLY A 238 -1.70 -18.17 -4.99
CA GLY A 238 -3.16 -18.29 -5.01
C GLY A 238 -3.84 -16.95 -5.20
N ASP A 239 -5.17 -16.97 -5.22
CA ASP A 239 -5.95 -15.72 -5.23
C ASP A 239 -5.73 -14.92 -3.93
N PRO A 240 -5.73 -13.58 -4.00
CA PRO A 240 -5.61 -12.75 -2.81
C PRO A 240 -6.73 -13.07 -1.80
N VAL A 241 -6.35 -13.47 -0.59
CA VAL A 241 -7.28 -13.65 0.52
C VAL A 241 -7.05 -12.57 1.58
N PRO A 242 -8.10 -12.01 2.21
CA PRO A 242 -7.93 -11.03 3.28
C PRO A 242 -7.13 -11.60 4.45
N ASN A 243 -6.31 -10.75 5.08
CA ASN A 243 -5.65 -11.05 6.34
C ASN A 243 -6.40 -10.31 7.47
N PRO A 244 -7.33 -10.96 8.21
CA PRO A 244 -8.16 -10.30 9.22
C PRO A 244 -7.34 -9.78 10.42
N ARG A 245 -6.10 -10.25 10.62
CA ARG A 245 -5.19 -9.84 11.70
C ARG A 245 -4.02 -9.01 11.21
N ARG A 246 -4.16 -8.34 10.06
CA ARG A 246 -3.09 -7.50 9.49
C ARG A 246 -2.54 -6.47 10.48
N TYR A 247 -3.38 -5.91 11.35
CA TYR A 247 -2.97 -4.97 12.41
C TYR A 247 -1.84 -5.51 13.31
N VAL A 248 -1.76 -6.83 13.53
CA VAL A 248 -0.69 -7.46 14.34
C VAL A 248 0.68 -7.26 13.70
N LEU A 249 0.76 -7.19 12.36
CA LEU A 249 2.02 -6.89 11.65
C LEU A 249 2.47 -5.44 11.91
N HIS A 250 1.54 -4.51 12.09
CA HIS A 250 1.87 -3.13 12.44
C HIS A 250 2.29 -3.00 13.91
N GLU A 251 1.67 -3.75 14.82
CA GLU A 251 2.11 -3.86 16.21
C GLU A 251 3.50 -4.46 16.33
N LEU A 252 3.76 -5.53 15.59
CA LEU A 252 5.08 -6.16 15.53
C LEU A 252 6.15 -5.17 15.09
N ALA A 253 5.84 -4.28 14.12
CA ALA A 253 6.76 -3.23 13.69
C ALA A 253 7.11 -2.27 14.84
N ARG A 254 6.11 -1.82 15.60
CA ARG A 254 6.32 -0.97 16.79
C ARG A 254 7.14 -1.67 17.88
N GLN A 255 6.92 -2.97 18.08
CA GLN A 255 7.65 -3.74 19.09
C GLN A 255 9.14 -3.89 18.76
N VAL A 256 9.49 -4.10 17.48
CA VAL A 256 10.88 -4.35 17.08
C VAL A 256 11.70 -3.06 16.93
N GLU A 257 11.06 -1.95 16.57
CA GLU A 257 11.71 -0.63 16.48
C GLU A 257 12.35 -0.19 17.81
N GLY A 258 11.85 -0.68 18.94
CA GLY A 258 12.41 -0.40 20.27
C GLY A 258 13.48 -1.39 20.76
N ASN A 259 13.74 -2.51 20.07
CA ASN A 259 14.64 -3.56 20.57
C ASN A 259 15.33 -4.36 19.43
N PRO A 260 16.44 -3.86 18.86
CA PRO A 260 17.07 -4.45 17.67
C PRO A 260 17.75 -5.82 17.92
N ASN A 261 18.22 -6.10 19.14
CA ASN A 261 19.03 -7.30 19.42
C ASN A 261 18.23 -8.60 19.37
N GLU A 262 16.93 -8.55 19.68
CA GLU A 262 16.02 -9.72 19.64
C GLU A 262 15.05 -9.67 18.46
N SER A 263 15.15 -8.63 17.62
CA SER A 263 14.19 -8.36 16.55
C SER A 263 14.05 -9.52 15.58
N LEU A 264 15.14 -10.17 15.14
CA LEU A 264 15.05 -11.28 14.18
C LEU A 264 14.27 -12.48 14.74
N LEU A 265 14.53 -12.84 16.00
CA LEU A 265 13.83 -13.95 16.65
C LEU A 265 12.36 -13.62 16.83
N ARG A 266 12.05 -12.42 17.38
CA ARG A 266 10.68 -11.96 17.57
C ARG A 266 9.90 -11.89 16.26
N LEU A 267 10.49 -11.33 15.20
CA LEU A 267 9.89 -11.30 13.87
C LEU A 267 9.59 -12.71 13.35
N THR A 268 10.55 -13.62 13.49
CA THR A 268 10.39 -15.00 13.02
C THR A 268 9.27 -15.71 13.79
N SER A 269 9.28 -15.64 15.12
CA SER A 269 8.25 -16.27 15.96
C SER A 269 6.85 -15.71 15.68
N ALA A 270 6.70 -14.39 15.61
CA ALA A 270 5.41 -13.76 15.36
C ALA A 270 4.87 -14.05 13.95
N LEU A 271 5.74 -14.06 12.93
CA LEU A 271 5.33 -14.44 11.57
C LEU A 271 4.94 -15.93 11.49
N VAL A 272 5.65 -16.82 12.18
CA VAL A 272 5.29 -18.25 12.26
C VAL A 272 3.93 -18.43 12.93
N GLU A 273 3.66 -17.71 14.02
CA GLU A 273 2.37 -17.75 14.71
C GLU A 273 1.22 -17.29 13.79
N GLU A 274 1.37 -16.12 13.15
CA GLU A 274 0.33 -15.61 12.24
C GLU A 274 0.14 -16.50 11.01
N ILE A 275 1.20 -17.11 10.48
CA ILE A 275 1.10 -18.13 9.43
C ILE A 275 0.34 -19.37 9.93
N SER A 276 0.67 -19.86 11.13
CA SER A 276 -0.02 -21.01 11.75
C SER A 276 -1.51 -20.74 11.92
N LEU A 277 -1.89 -19.53 12.36
CA LEU A 277 -3.29 -19.14 12.48
C LEU A 277 -3.98 -19.07 11.11
N ALA A 278 -3.33 -18.48 10.11
CA ALA A 278 -3.88 -18.36 8.76
C ALA A 278 -4.06 -19.72 8.05
N THR A 279 -3.23 -20.71 8.36
CA THR A 279 -3.30 -22.05 7.78
C THR A 279 -4.04 -23.06 8.66
N GLY A 280 -4.57 -22.65 9.82
CA GLY A 280 -5.21 -23.56 10.77
C GLY A 280 -4.25 -24.63 11.33
N GLY A 281 -2.96 -24.32 11.42
CA GLY A 281 -1.90 -25.24 11.82
C GLY A 281 -1.43 -26.19 10.72
N ASP A 282 -1.95 -26.08 9.49
CA ASP A 282 -1.46 -26.86 8.36
C ASP A 282 -0.10 -26.32 7.88
N TRP A 283 0.91 -27.18 7.96
CA TRP A 283 2.28 -26.95 7.50
C TRP A 283 2.67 -27.86 6.33
N SER A 284 1.72 -28.64 5.78
CA SER A 284 1.98 -29.58 4.68
C SER A 284 2.52 -28.90 3.41
N TRP A 285 2.20 -27.63 3.19
CA TRP A 285 2.72 -26.80 2.10
C TRP A 285 4.23 -26.49 2.22
N MET A 286 4.84 -26.69 3.39
CA MET A 286 6.30 -26.62 3.55
C MET A 286 7.00 -27.90 3.14
N LEU A 287 6.29 -29.04 3.10
CA LEU A 287 6.88 -30.32 2.74
C LEU A 287 7.28 -30.28 1.26
N GLU A 288 8.56 -30.58 1.02
CA GLU A 288 9.13 -30.57 -0.32
C GLU A 288 8.93 -31.93 -0.99
N LYS A 289 8.63 -31.90 -2.28
CA LYS A 289 8.63 -33.10 -3.14
C LYS A 289 10.02 -33.29 -3.74
N ASP A 290 10.36 -34.55 -4.03
CA ASP A 290 11.64 -34.90 -4.65
C ASP A 290 11.73 -34.42 -6.10
N SER A 291 10.59 -34.39 -6.80
CA SER A 291 10.48 -33.96 -8.19
C SER A 291 9.97 -32.51 -8.31
N PRO A 292 10.66 -31.63 -9.07
CA PRO A 292 10.14 -30.30 -9.42
C PRO A 292 8.79 -30.33 -10.15
N LEU A 293 8.52 -31.41 -10.92
CA LEU A 293 7.23 -31.59 -11.60
C LEU A 293 6.11 -31.85 -10.59
N GLU A 294 6.30 -32.81 -9.68
CA GLU A 294 5.31 -33.14 -8.64
C GLU A 294 5.08 -31.96 -7.68
N GLN A 295 6.14 -31.21 -7.36
CA GLN A 295 6.03 -30.01 -6.57
C GLN A 295 5.15 -28.96 -7.26
N LEU A 296 5.39 -28.70 -8.54
CA LEU A 296 4.62 -27.70 -9.29
C LEU A 296 3.16 -28.11 -9.46
N GLU A 297 2.86 -29.40 -9.66
CA GLU A 297 1.49 -29.93 -9.67
C GLU A 297 0.78 -29.73 -8.33
N THR A 298 1.47 -30.05 -7.24
CA THR A 298 0.95 -29.88 -5.87
C THR A 298 0.66 -28.40 -5.57
N ASP A 299 1.60 -27.51 -5.88
CA ASP A 299 1.47 -26.08 -5.63
C ASP A 299 0.34 -25.47 -6.47
N LEU A 300 0.16 -25.94 -7.71
CA LEU A 300 -0.89 -25.48 -8.62
C LEU A 300 -2.28 -25.94 -8.16
N ALA A 301 -2.42 -27.19 -7.71
CA ALA A 301 -3.65 -27.67 -7.09
C ALA A 301 -4.00 -26.86 -5.82
N ALA A 302 -3.01 -26.61 -4.96
CA ALA A 302 -3.21 -25.79 -3.76
C ALA A 302 -3.66 -24.37 -4.06
N ALA A 303 -3.09 -23.74 -5.10
CA ALA A 303 -3.51 -22.42 -5.56
C ALA A 303 -4.96 -22.40 -6.06
N GLN A 304 -5.36 -23.39 -6.86
CA GLN A 304 -6.71 -23.48 -7.41
C GLN A 304 -7.78 -23.83 -6.36
N GLU A 305 -7.41 -24.58 -5.33
CA GLU A 305 -8.30 -24.97 -4.23
C GLU A 305 -8.34 -23.92 -3.09
N GLY A 306 -7.66 -22.78 -3.23
CA GLY A 306 -7.66 -21.73 -2.22
C GLY A 306 -6.95 -22.11 -0.90
N ARG A 307 -5.98 -23.03 -0.96
CA ARG A 307 -5.20 -23.52 0.19
C ARG A 307 -3.92 -22.72 0.48
N VAL A 308 -3.57 -21.74 -0.35
CA VAL A 308 -2.34 -20.92 -0.24
C VAL A 308 -2.52 -19.77 0.78
N ARG A 309 -2.94 -20.11 2.00
CA ARG A 309 -3.32 -19.11 3.03
C ARG A 309 -2.13 -18.38 3.64
N TRP A 310 -0.95 -19.02 3.71
CA TRP A 310 0.30 -18.40 4.20
C TRP A 310 0.68 -17.12 3.43
N GLN A 311 0.26 -17.02 2.16
CA GLN A 311 0.62 -15.90 1.30
C GLN A 311 -0.01 -14.58 1.76
N SER A 312 -1.18 -14.61 2.42
CA SER A 312 -1.82 -13.39 2.93
C SER A 312 -1.00 -12.71 4.02
N ILE A 313 -0.30 -13.50 4.84
CA ILE A 313 0.60 -12.98 5.88
C ILE A 313 1.83 -12.35 5.23
N LEU A 314 2.49 -13.06 4.31
CA LEU A 314 3.68 -12.53 3.63
C LEU A 314 3.38 -11.29 2.80
N ASN A 315 2.24 -11.26 2.09
CA ASN A 315 1.80 -10.06 1.37
C ASN A 315 1.42 -8.93 2.33
N GLY A 316 0.83 -9.26 3.48
CA GLY A 316 0.50 -8.31 4.55
C GLY A 316 1.70 -7.57 5.11
N THR A 317 2.92 -8.13 4.99
CA THR A 317 4.16 -7.46 5.43
C THR A 317 4.60 -6.31 4.51
N ALA A 318 4.05 -6.17 3.31
CA ALA A 318 4.52 -5.18 2.33
C ALA A 318 4.65 -3.73 2.86
N PRO A 319 3.71 -3.20 3.69
CA PRO A 319 3.83 -1.85 4.23
C PRO A 319 4.85 -1.72 5.38
N VAL A 320 5.25 -2.82 6.02
CA VAL A 320 6.06 -2.82 7.26
C VAL A 320 7.42 -3.50 7.11
N ILE A 321 7.68 -4.20 5.99
CA ILE A 321 8.90 -4.99 5.79
C ILE A 321 10.17 -4.15 5.85
N GLU A 322 10.13 -2.90 5.38
CA GLU A 322 11.27 -1.98 5.48
C GLU A 322 11.57 -1.61 6.93
N ARG A 323 10.52 -1.45 7.76
CA ARG A 323 10.65 -1.15 9.20
C ARG A 323 11.21 -2.34 9.96
N TYR A 324 10.75 -3.56 9.64
CA TYR A 324 11.31 -4.80 10.18
C TYR A 324 12.80 -4.89 9.87
N TRP A 325 13.18 -4.68 8.61
CA TRP A 325 14.55 -4.76 8.16
C TRP A 325 15.46 -3.71 8.81
N ASN A 326 15.00 -2.46 8.89
CA ASN A 326 15.74 -1.36 9.51
C ASN A 326 15.90 -1.53 11.03
N SER A 327 15.03 -2.32 11.67
CA SER A 327 15.13 -2.65 13.09
C SER A 327 16.12 -3.80 13.38
N LEU A 328 16.57 -4.54 12.36
CA LEU A 328 17.54 -5.62 12.55
C LEU A 328 18.95 -5.05 12.77
N SER A 329 19.68 -5.64 13.73
CA SER A 329 21.13 -5.40 13.82
C SER A 329 21.84 -5.81 12.51
N PRO A 330 23.00 -5.21 12.18
CA PRO A 330 23.78 -5.60 11.00
C PRO A 330 24.10 -7.11 10.95
N THR A 331 24.39 -7.72 12.10
CA THR A 331 24.62 -9.17 12.24
C THR A 331 23.36 -9.97 11.89
N SER A 332 22.19 -9.52 12.34
CA SER A 332 20.91 -10.16 12.03
C SER A 332 20.53 -10.01 10.56
N GLN A 333 20.78 -8.84 9.95
CA GLN A 333 20.61 -8.63 8.51
C GLN A 333 21.48 -9.58 7.69
N GLN A 334 22.76 -9.71 8.07
CA GLN A 334 23.68 -10.63 7.42
C GLN A 334 23.22 -12.09 7.56
N LEU A 335 22.90 -12.52 8.79
CA LEU A 335 22.38 -13.86 9.05
C LEU A 335 21.13 -14.16 8.21
N PHE A 336 20.21 -13.21 8.13
CA PHE A 336 19.02 -13.33 7.29
C PHE A 336 19.37 -13.52 5.82
N MET A 337 20.28 -12.70 5.29
CA MET A 337 20.71 -12.77 3.89
C MET A 337 21.38 -14.10 3.55
N GLU A 338 22.16 -14.64 4.47
CA GLU A 338 22.89 -15.90 4.30
C GLU A 338 21.99 -17.14 4.43
N LYS A 339 21.08 -17.15 5.42
CA LYS A 339 20.33 -18.36 5.79
C LYS A 339 18.88 -18.38 5.31
N PHE A 340 18.19 -17.24 5.32
CA PHE A 340 16.73 -17.19 5.18
C PHE A 340 16.25 -16.52 3.89
N ASN A 341 17.02 -15.59 3.32
CA ASN A 341 16.63 -14.82 2.13
C ASN A 341 16.24 -15.73 0.95
N SER A 342 16.93 -16.84 0.73
CA SER A 342 16.57 -17.73 -0.38
C SER A 342 15.20 -18.38 -0.22
N ALA A 343 14.84 -18.80 0.99
CA ALA A 343 13.52 -19.34 1.30
C ALA A 343 12.46 -18.24 1.22
N TRP A 344 12.72 -17.08 1.84
CA TRP A 344 11.84 -15.92 1.78
C TRP A 344 11.47 -15.55 0.34
N MET A 345 12.47 -15.45 -0.55
CA MET A 345 12.23 -15.10 -1.96
C MET A 345 11.41 -16.16 -2.71
N THR A 346 11.55 -17.44 -2.38
CA THR A 346 10.78 -18.54 -2.99
C THR A 346 9.28 -18.45 -2.69
N TYR A 347 8.92 -18.03 -1.47
CA TYR A 347 7.53 -17.87 -1.06
C TYR A 347 6.97 -16.49 -1.42
N ARG A 348 7.76 -15.42 -1.22
CA ARG A 348 7.30 -14.04 -1.43
C ARG A 348 7.13 -13.68 -2.91
N HIS A 349 7.94 -14.27 -3.80
CA HIS A 349 7.88 -14.08 -5.25
C HIS A 349 7.40 -15.35 -5.95
N ALA A 350 6.22 -15.81 -5.52
CA ALA A 350 5.54 -16.95 -6.10
C ALA A 350 5.07 -16.66 -7.55
N MET A 351 5.08 -17.69 -8.38
CA MET A 351 4.76 -17.66 -9.80
C MET A 351 3.24 -17.58 -10.02
N PRO A 352 2.73 -16.68 -10.89
CA PRO A 352 1.33 -16.68 -11.30
C PRO A 352 0.87 -18.03 -11.84
N VAL A 353 -0.37 -18.42 -11.54
CA VAL A 353 -0.97 -19.69 -12.04
C VAL A 353 -0.83 -19.84 -13.56
N LYS A 354 -0.98 -18.74 -14.32
CA LYS A 354 -0.81 -18.71 -15.78
C LYS A 354 0.58 -19.21 -16.20
N ASN A 355 1.65 -18.69 -15.59
CA ASN A 355 3.02 -19.12 -15.87
C ASN A 355 3.31 -20.51 -15.32
N ALA A 356 2.78 -20.85 -14.14
CA ALA A 356 2.94 -22.18 -13.55
C ALA A 356 2.40 -23.29 -14.48
N LYS A 357 1.21 -23.08 -15.08
CA LYS A 357 0.63 -24.00 -16.08
C LYS A 357 1.55 -24.18 -17.30
N ARG A 358 2.12 -23.09 -17.79
CA ARG A 358 3.02 -23.09 -18.96
C ARG A 358 4.33 -23.82 -18.66
N VAL A 359 4.95 -23.54 -17.51
CA VAL A 359 6.17 -24.23 -17.06
C VAL A 359 5.89 -25.72 -16.84
N LEU A 360 4.76 -26.06 -16.22
CA LEU A 360 4.35 -27.46 -16.03
C LEU A 360 4.23 -28.21 -17.35
N ASN A 361 3.67 -27.58 -18.38
CA ASN A 361 3.59 -28.16 -19.71
C ASN A 361 4.99 -28.45 -20.30
N LEU A 362 5.96 -27.56 -20.11
CA LEU A 362 7.35 -27.79 -20.56
C LEU A 362 8.01 -28.95 -19.82
N LEU A 363 7.77 -29.08 -18.51
CA LEU A 363 8.25 -30.21 -17.71
C LEU A 363 7.62 -31.53 -18.18
N LYS A 364 6.29 -31.56 -18.39
CA LYS A 364 5.57 -32.76 -18.85
C LYS A 364 6.03 -33.24 -20.23
N LYS A 365 6.37 -32.30 -21.12
CA LYS A 365 6.93 -32.59 -22.44
C LYS A 365 8.41 -32.97 -22.41
N SER A 366 9.04 -33.00 -21.23
CA SER A 366 10.49 -33.18 -21.07
C SER A 366 11.33 -32.15 -21.85
N GLN A 367 10.73 -31.01 -22.22
CA GLN A 367 11.45 -29.92 -22.87
C GLN A 367 12.22 -29.10 -21.83
N LEU A 368 11.67 -28.97 -20.61
CA LEU A 368 12.33 -28.33 -19.48
C LEU A 368 12.75 -29.38 -18.44
N GLN A 369 13.97 -29.25 -17.93
CA GLN A 369 14.45 -29.98 -16.75
C GLN A 369 14.95 -28.98 -15.70
N VAL A 370 14.81 -29.32 -14.41
CA VAL A 370 15.36 -28.53 -13.31
C VAL A 370 16.33 -29.40 -12.53
N VAL A 371 17.57 -28.94 -12.36
CA VAL A 371 18.66 -29.69 -11.71
C VAL A 371 19.36 -28.84 -10.66
N ARG A 372 19.98 -29.50 -9.68
CA ARG A 372 20.89 -28.84 -8.75
C ARG A 372 22.25 -28.66 -9.42
N GLY A 373 22.90 -27.53 -9.19
CA GLY A 373 24.26 -27.26 -9.66
C GLY A 373 24.71 -25.85 -9.30
N ASP A 374 26.02 -25.64 -9.28
CA ASP A 374 26.63 -24.41 -8.75
C ASP A 374 27.84 -23.91 -9.54
N SER A 375 28.31 -24.66 -10.54
CA SER A 375 29.56 -24.37 -11.23
C SER A 375 29.47 -24.63 -12.73
N ILE A 376 30.02 -23.69 -13.49
CA ILE A 376 30.10 -23.73 -14.96
C ILE A 376 31.52 -23.35 -15.38
N SER A 377 32.06 -24.11 -16.31
CA SER A 377 33.35 -23.87 -16.95
C SER A 377 33.20 -23.79 -18.46
N TRP A 378 34.22 -23.28 -19.13
CA TRP A 378 34.28 -23.16 -20.58
C TRP A 378 35.64 -23.67 -21.07
N ASP A 379 35.63 -24.65 -21.96
CA ASP A 379 36.80 -25.23 -22.63
C ASP A 379 36.61 -25.34 -24.15
N GLY A 380 35.71 -24.50 -24.70
CA GLY A 380 35.22 -24.55 -26.08
C GLY A 380 33.71 -24.80 -26.14
N ILE A 381 33.17 -25.50 -25.14
CA ILE A 381 31.74 -25.64 -24.85
C ILE A 381 31.49 -25.33 -23.37
N PHE A 382 30.26 -24.97 -22.99
CA PHE A 382 29.94 -24.78 -21.57
C PHE A 382 29.74 -26.15 -20.91
N LYS A 383 30.41 -26.36 -19.78
CA LYS A 383 30.29 -27.58 -18.97
C LYS A 383 29.84 -27.23 -17.57
N ALA A 384 28.64 -27.68 -17.21
CA ALA A 384 28.05 -27.45 -15.91
C ALA A 384 28.04 -28.73 -15.07
N LYS A 385 28.46 -28.65 -13.81
CA LYS A 385 28.36 -29.77 -12.87
C LYS A 385 26.99 -29.76 -12.21
N THR A 386 26.21 -30.80 -12.45
CA THR A 386 24.83 -30.88 -11.95
C THR A 386 24.55 -32.18 -11.20
N SER A 387 23.44 -32.24 -10.48
CA SER A 387 22.93 -33.47 -9.86
C SER A 387 22.56 -34.56 -10.86
N ALA A 388 22.39 -34.22 -12.14
CA ALA A 388 22.14 -35.16 -13.22
C ALA A 388 23.43 -35.59 -13.96
N GLY A 389 24.61 -35.19 -13.45
CA GLY A 389 25.89 -35.39 -14.10
C GLY A 389 26.45 -34.11 -14.73
N VAL A 390 27.51 -34.25 -15.52
CA VAL A 390 28.09 -33.13 -16.28
C VAL A 390 27.21 -32.85 -17.48
N LEU A 391 26.75 -31.61 -17.58
CA LEU A 391 25.95 -31.13 -18.70
C LEU A 391 26.83 -30.29 -19.64
N GLU A 392 26.90 -30.69 -20.90
CA GLU A 392 27.55 -29.92 -21.96
C GLU A 392 26.49 -29.19 -22.78
N THR A 393 26.70 -27.89 -23.02
CA THR A 393 25.71 -27.06 -23.71
C THR A 393 26.37 -25.94 -24.51
N PRO A 394 25.85 -25.60 -25.71
CA PRO A 394 26.36 -24.49 -26.50
C PRO A 394 25.86 -23.11 -26.05
N TYR A 395 24.75 -23.04 -25.30
CA TYR A 395 24.16 -21.76 -24.88
C TYR A 395 23.87 -21.74 -23.39
N VAL A 396 24.27 -20.64 -22.74
CA VAL A 396 24.02 -20.39 -21.32
C VAL A 396 23.35 -19.04 -21.16
N VAL A 397 22.21 -19.02 -20.48
CA VAL A 397 21.49 -17.79 -20.10
C VAL A 397 21.57 -17.63 -18.60
N GLU A 398 22.24 -16.59 -18.14
CA GLU A 398 22.30 -16.26 -16.73
C GLU A 398 20.96 -15.64 -16.29
N ALA A 399 20.33 -16.18 -15.25
CA ALA A 399 19.04 -15.72 -14.72
C ALA A 399 19.06 -15.69 -13.18
N THR A 400 20.19 -15.24 -12.61
CA THR A 400 20.43 -15.20 -11.16
C THR A 400 19.80 -13.99 -10.45
N GLY A 401 19.09 -13.13 -11.20
CA GLY A 401 18.26 -12.06 -10.68
C GLY A 401 18.96 -10.71 -10.66
N GLN A 402 18.55 -9.86 -9.71
CA GLN A 402 19.05 -8.50 -9.59
C GLN A 402 20.38 -8.47 -8.83
N GLU A 403 21.33 -7.66 -9.31
CA GLU A 403 22.52 -7.33 -8.56
C GLU A 403 22.23 -6.15 -7.63
N SER A 404 22.72 -6.29 -6.41
CA SER A 404 22.63 -5.24 -5.40
C SER A 404 23.97 -4.98 -4.72
N HIS A 405 24.96 -5.85 -4.83
CA HIS A 405 26.29 -5.58 -4.30
C HIS A 405 27.04 -4.62 -5.22
N PHE A 406 27.34 -3.45 -4.68
CA PHE A 406 28.02 -2.37 -5.38
C PHE A 406 29.26 -2.85 -6.18
N ASN A 407 30.11 -3.67 -5.57
CA ASN A 407 31.36 -4.15 -6.17
C ASN A 407 31.16 -4.98 -7.46
N ARG A 408 29.94 -5.46 -7.72
CA ARG A 408 29.58 -6.24 -8.91
C ARG A 408 28.80 -5.44 -9.94
N ILE A 409 28.39 -4.21 -9.61
CA ILE A 409 27.69 -3.32 -10.52
C ILE A 409 28.71 -2.59 -11.39
N ASN A 410 28.63 -2.79 -12.71
CA ASN A 410 29.49 -2.10 -13.67
C ASN A 410 28.84 -0.80 -14.17
N SER A 411 28.85 0.24 -13.36
CA SER A 411 28.37 1.58 -13.73
C SER A 411 29.47 2.62 -13.47
N PRO A 412 29.93 3.36 -14.51
CA PRO A 412 30.90 4.45 -14.35
C PRO A 412 30.43 5.52 -13.35
N LEU A 413 29.17 5.94 -13.47
CA LEU A 413 28.54 6.90 -12.56
C LEU A 413 28.63 6.47 -11.10
N LEU A 414 28.23 5.23 -10.79
CA LEU A 414 28.24 4.73 -9.41
C LEU A 414 29.66 4.57 -8.87
N LYS A 415 30.59 4.06 -9.69
CA LYS A 415 32.02 3.97 -9.33
C LYS A 415 32.60 5.33 -9.01
N SER A 416 32.30 6.33 -9.84
CA SER A 416 32.77 7.70 -9.64
C SER A 416 32.16 8.33 -8.39
N ALA A 417 30.85 8.21 -8.19
CA ALA A 417 30.16 8.77 -7.03
C ALA A 417 30.70 8.20 -5.70
N VAL A 418 31.07 6.91 -5.65
CA VAL A 418 31.72 6.32 -4.46
C VAL A 418 33.17 6.79 -4.33
N ALA A 419 33.94 6.81 -5.41
CA ALA A 419 35.34 7.27 -5.38
C ALA A 419 35.44 8.72 -4.87
N LYS A 420 34.43 9.55 -5.17
CA LYS A 420 34.32 10.95 -4.75
C LYS A 420 33.63 11.14 -3.38
N GLY A 421 33.26 10.05 -2.69
CA GLY A 421 32.62 10.09 -1.37
C GLY A 421 31.17 10.60 -1.36
N LEU A 422 30.50 10.67 -2.51
CA LEU A 422 29.10 11.10 -2.61
C LEU A 422 28.11 9.99 -2.24
N LEU A 423 28.52 8.74 -2.43
CA LEU A 423 27.78 7.53 -2.05
C LEU A 423 28.65 6.64 -1.15
N THR A 424 28.04 6.03 -0.15
CA THR A 424 28.71 5.04 0.72
C THR A 424 28.10 3.65 0.48
N PRO A 425 28.87 2.64 0.03
CA PRO A 425 28.34 1.28 -0.13
C PRO A 425 27.79 0.71 1.19
N HIS A 426 26.66 0.01 1.13
CA HIS A 426 26.04 -0.63 2.29
C HIS A 426 26.42 -2.13 2.35
N ALA A 427 26.71 -2.66 3.54
CA ALA A 427 27.18 -4.04 3.72
C ALA A 427 26.19 -5.10 3.22
N ALA A 428 24.89 -4.88 3.44
CA ALA A 428 23.82 -5.74 2.93
C ALA A 428 23.46 -5.53 1.43
N GLY A 429 24.25 -4.74 0.70
CA GLY A 429 24.03 -4.38 -0.71
C GLY A 429 23.50 -2.96 -0.88
N GLY A 430 23.77 -2.35 -2.03
CA GLY A 430 23.36 -0.99 -2.37
C GLY A 430 24.28 0.06 -1.75
N VAL A 431 23.71 1.22 -1.44
CA VAL A 431 24.35 2.35 -0.77
C VAL A 431 23.55 2.76 0.45
N VAL A 432 24.21 3.42 1.39
CA VAL A 432 23.61 4.00 2.58
C VAL A 432 22.77 5.21 2.15
N VAL A 433 21.52 5.21 2.57
CA VAL A 433 20.59 6.34 2.43
C VAL A 433 19.89 6.57 3.77
N ASP A 434 19.49 7.82 4.03
CA ASP A 434 18.57 8.13 5.10
C ASP A 434 17.26 7.34 4.92
N PHE A 435 16.81 6.69 6.00
CA PHE A 435 15.66 5.80 5.94
C PHE A 435 14.42 6.55 5.49
N GLN A 436 14.19 7.81 5.91
CA GLN A 436 12.96 8.55 5.61
C GLN A 436 12.97 9.20 4.23
N SER A 437 14.04 9.91 3.89
CA SER A 437 14.16 10.78 2.72
C SER A 437 14.80 10.12 1.52
N LEU A 438 15.44 8.96 1.67
CA LEU A 438 16.23 8.28 0.63
C LEU A 438 17.45 9.11 0.16
N GLN A 439 17.86 10.09 0.98
CA GLN A 439 19.02 10.94 0.71
C GLN A 439 20.32 10.20 1.07
N ALA A 440 21.23 10.07 0.13
CA ALA A 440 22.57 9.48 0.36
C ALA A 440 23.58 10.53 0.87
N SER A 441 23.47 11.76 0.37
CA SER A 441 24.17 12.94 0.85
C SER A 441 23.33 14.18 0.53
N LYS A 442 23.61 15.34 1.14
CA LYS A 442 22.76 16.54 1.01
C LYS A 442 22.43 16.87 -0.46
N GLY A 443 21.17 16.72 -0.88
CA GLY A 443 20.69 16.96 -2.25
C GLY A 443 20.90 15.80 -3.24
N LEU A 444 21.57 14.70 -2.86
CA LEU A 444 21.70 13.48 -3.67
C LEU A 444 20.80 12.38 -3.11
N TYR A 445 19.84 11.96 -3.91
CA TYR A 445 18.85 10.92 -3.57
C TYR A 445 19.09 9.68 -4.40
N VAL A 446 18.79 8.51 -3.84
CA VAL A 446 18.93 7.21 -4.53
C VAL A 446 17.68 6.40 -4.28
N MET A 447 17.20 5.66 -5.29
CA MET A 447 16.04 4.77 -5.12
C MET A 447 16.18 3.44 -5.88
N GLY A 448 15.25 2.53 -5.64
CA GLY A 448 15.21 1.22 -6.30
C GLY A 448 16.26 0.26 -5.74
N SER A 449 16.77 -0.63 -6.60
CA SER A 449 17.69 -1.72 -6.18
C SER A 449 18.92 -1.26 -5.38
N LEU A 450 19.35 -0.01 -5.59
CA LEU A 450 20.49 0.58 -4.90
C LEU A 450 20.23 0.91 -3.42
N THR A 451 18.98 0.93 -2.95
CA THR A 451 18.66 1.21 -1.54
C THR A 451 18.33 -0.05 -0.75
N ARG A 452 18.56 -1.23 -1.34
CA ARG A 452 18.27 -2.53 -0.73
C ARG A 452 18.93 -2.72 0.63
N GLY A 453 20.11 -2.16 0.86
CA GLY A 453 20.79 -2.24 2.14
C GLY A 453 19.98 -1.62 3.28
N THR A 454 19.32 -0.49 3.00
CA THR A 454 18.47 0.22 3.96
C THR A 454 17.02 -0.29 3.97
N HIS A 455 16.48 -0.77 2.85
CA HIS A 455 15.04 -1.07 2.71
C HIS A 455 14.68 -2.53 2.39
N PHE A 456 15.64 -3.39 2.04
CA PHE A 456 15.51 -4.83 1.66
C PHE A 456 14.59 -5.18 0.47
N TYR A 457 13.35 -4.70 0.45
CA TYR A 457 12.31 -4.99 -0.53
C TYR A 457 11.98 -3.74 -1.34
N VAL A 458 12.72 -3.50 -2.42
CA VAL A 458 12.75 -2.19 -3.11
C VAL A 458 12.32 -2.22 -4.57
N SER A 459 12.13 -3.40 -5.15
CA SER A 459 11.87 -3.56 -6.59
C SER A 459 10.39 -3.67 -6.94
N ALA A 460 9.50 -3.76 -5.95
CA ALA A 460 8.07 -3.84 -6.16
C ALA A 460 7.50 -2.45 -6.48
N THR A 461 6.51 -2.40 -7.36
CA THR A 461 5.97 -1.13 -7.88
C THR A 461 5.40 -0.22 -6.78
N ASP A 462 4.72 -0.81 -5.80
CA ASP A 462 4.19 -0.08 -4.65
C ASP A 462 5.32 0.56 -3.81
N ARG A 463 6.48 -0.11 -3.71
CA ARG A 463 7.67 0.44 -3.04
C ARG A 463 8.32 1.54 -3.86
N VAL A 464 8.39 1.39 -5.18
CA VAL A 464 8.89 2.43 -6.10
C VAL A 464 8.05 3.70 -5.97
N ALA A 465 6.71 3.57 -5.95
CA ALA A 465 5.80 4.69 -5.74
C ALA A 465 5.99 5.33 -4.36
N ALA A 466 6.09 4.53 -3.29
CA ALA A 466 6.33 5.02 -1.94
C ALA A 466 7.66 5.78 -1.80
N HIS A 467 8.76 5.25 -2.38
CA HIS A 467 10.07 5.91 -2.38
C HIS A 467 10.06 7.20 -3.20
N ALA A 468 9.40 7.21 -4.36
CA ALA A 468 9.22 8.41 -5.16
C ALA A 468 8.45 9.51 -4.41
N SER A 469 7.35 9.15 -3.71
CA SER A 469 6.60 10.07 -2.86
C SER A 469 7.50 10.67 -1.77
N ARG A 470 8.30 9.85 -1.08
CA ARG A 470 9.22 10.31 -0.02
C ARG A 470 10.32 11.24 -0.54
N ILE A 471 10.89 10.92 -1.70
CA ILE A 471 11.90 11.77 -2.36
C ILE A 471 11.26 13.11 -2.75
N ALA A 472 10.08 13.11 -3.38
CA ALA A 472 9.37 14.33 -3.75
C ALA A 472 9.08 15.20 -2.52
N LYS A 473 8.60 14.59 -1.41
CA LYS A 473 8.39 15.28 -0.14
C LYS A 473 9.67 15.91 0.41
N SER A 474 10.78 15.18 0.37
CA SER A 474 12.08 15.71 0.81
C SER A 474 12.55 16.88 -0.05
N LEU A 475 12.46 16.75 -1.38
CA LEU A 475 12.87 17.78 -2.34
C LEU A 475 12.07 19.08 -2.17
N THR A 476 10.79 18.98 -1.79
CA THR A 476 9.92 20.13 -1.56
C THR A 476 9.80 20.55 -0.10
N SER A 477 10.64 19.99 0.78
CA SER A 477 10.65 20.27 2.23
C SER A 477 9.29 20.02 2.93
N GLU A 478 8.48 19.07 2.44
CA GLU A 478 7.31 18.57 3.17
C GLU A 478 7.78 17.74 4.38
N PRO A 479 7.29 18.04 5.60
CA PRO A 479 7.53 17.19 6.77
C PRO A 479 7.02 15.77 6.54
N PHE A 480 7.82 14.77 6.95
CA PHE A 480 7.40 13.38 6.91
C PHE A 480 6.28 13.12 7.92
N SER A 481 5.32 12.30 7.50
CA SER A 481 4.23 11.84 8.36
C SER A 481 4.60 10.52 9.02
N SER A 482 4.40 10.43 10.33
CA SER A 482 4.51 9.19 11.07
C SER A 482 3.29 8.28 10.86
N HIS A 483 3.50 6.98 11.02
CA HIS A 483 2.43 5.98 10.94
C HIS A 483 1.73 5.87 12.30
N LEU A 484 0.65 6.63 12.47
CA LEU A 484 -0.15 6.59 13.70
C LEU A 484 -1.01 5.33 13.83
N HIS A 485 -1.07 4.79 15.04
CA HIS A 485 -2.08 3.83 15.48
C HIS A 485 -3.26 4.59 16.09
N THR A 486 -4.41 4.52 15.44
CA THR A 486 -5.57 5.39 15.70
C THR A 486 -6.70 4.60 16.33
N ALA A 487 -7.04 4.87 17.58
CA ALA A 487 -8.23 4.33 18.21
C ALA A 487 -9.46 5.10 17.74
N ILE A 488 -10.49 4.40 17.23
CA ILE A 488 -11.78 4.96 16.83
C ILE A 488 -12.84 4.41 17.77
N PHE A 489 -13.44 5.28 18.56
CA PHE A 489 -14.53 4.93 19.48
C PHE A 489 -15.86 5.09 18.75
N VAL A 490 -16.56 3.97 18.55
CA VAL A 490 -17.81 3.88 17.79
C VAL A 490 -18.96 3.58 18.75
N GLY A 491 -20.05 4.34 18.62
CA GLY A 491 -21.26 4.19 19.42
C GLY A 491 -22.13 3.03 18.95
N GLY A 492 -23.28 2.84 19.60
CA GLY A 492 -24.30 1.88 19.17
C GLY A 492 -25.17 2.37 18.01
N ASP A 493 -25.05 3.65 17.66
CA ASP A 493 -25.94 4.38 16.76
C ASP A 493 -25.55 4.23 15.28
N LEU A 494 -26.52 4.46 14.41
CA LEU A 494 -26.35 4.41 12.95
C LEU A 494 -25.27 5.38 12.44
N VAL A 495 -25.21 6.59 13.00
CA VAL A 495 -24.34 7.66 12.50
C VAL A 495 -22.87 7.31 12.70
N SER A 496 -22.48 6.91 13.91
CA SER A 496 -21.10 6.56 14.22
C SER A 496 -20.59 5.38 13.38
N HIS A 497 -21.46 4.40 13.09
CA HIS A 497 -21.15 3.29 12.18
C HIS A 497 -20.95 3.73 10.73
N LEU A 498 -21.81 4.61 10.20
CA LEU A 498 -21.66 5.16 8.85
C LEU A 498 -20.39 6.00 8.71
N MET A 499 -20.07 6.81 9.73
CA MET A 499 -18.84 7.60 9.76
C MET A 499 -17.59 6.71 9.82
N ALA A 500 -17.57 5.70 10.70
CA ALA A 500 -16.47 4.75 10.78
C ALA A 500 -16.23 4.02 9.45
N SER A 501 -17.30 3.67 8.74
CA SER A 501 -17.24 3.01 7.44
C SER A 501 -16.50 3.81 6.36
N LYS A 502 -16.61 5.13 6.42
CA LYS A 502 -15.94 6.05 5.49
C LYS A 502 -14.57 6.52 5.98
N LEU A 503 -14.40 6.72 7.29
CA LEU A 503 -13.16 7.20 7.88
C LEU A 503 -12.03 6.16 7.83
N VAL A 504 -12.34 4.89 8.05
CA VAL A 504 -11.36 3.79 8.11
C VAL A 504 -10.56 3.65 6.79
N PRO A 505 -11.18 3.57 5.60
CA PRO A 505 -10.45 3.50 4.34
C PRO A 505 -9.50 4.68 4.13
N GLU A 506 -9.93 5.90 4.45
CA GLU A 506 -9.15 7.12 4.30
C GLU A 506 -7.93 7.13 5.23
N LEU A 507 -8.09 6.71 6.49
CA LEU A 507 -6.97 6.57 7.43
C LEU A 507 -5.94 5.56 6.93
N ILE A 508 -6.38 4.42 6.39
CA ILE A 508 -5.48 3.40 5.83
C ILE A 508 -4.75 3.94 4.59
N GLN A 509 -5.45 4.67 3.73
CA GLN A 509 -4.87 5.31 2.54
C GLN A 509 -3.83 6.37 2.91
N ALA A 510 -4.06 7.12 4.00
CA ALA A 510 -3.10 8.05 4.58
C ALA A 510 -1.91 7.34 5.29
N GLY A 511 -1.95 6.01 5.41
CA GLY A 511 -0.88 5.20 6.01
C GLY A 511 -1.02 4.97 7.52
N HIS A 512 -2.17 5.27 8.12
CA HIS A 512 -2.46 5.03 9.53
C HIS A 512 -3.08 3.64 9.77
N VAL A 513 -3.05 3.19 11.02
CA VAL A 513 -3.55 1.88 11.45
C VAL A 513 -4.76 2.08 12.36
N PRO A 514 -6.00 1.97 11.87
CA PRO A 514 -7.18 2.17 12.69
C PRO A 514 -7.51 0.94 13.55
N TYR A 515 -7.94 1.19 14.78
CA TYR A 515 -8.42 0.22 15.77
C TYR A 515 -9.81 0.65 16.23
N LEU A 516 -10.84 -0.18 16.02
CA LEU A 516 -12.21 0.19 16.39
C LEU A 516 -12.57 -0.39 17.75
N PHE A 517 -13.03 0.49 18.64
CA PHE A 517 -13.55 0.13 19.95
C PHE A 517 -15.04 0.46 20.02
N LEU A 518 -15.87 -0.57 20.15
CA LEU A 518 -17.32 -0.45 20.20
C LEU A 518 -17.77 -0.20 21.63
N ALA A 519 -18.49 0.90 21.88
CA ALA A 519 -19.08 1.14 23.19
C ALA A 519 -20.29 0.22 23.43
N SER A 520 -20.45 -0.28 24.65
CA SER A 520 -21.63 -1.06 25.02
C SER A 520 -22.87 -0.15 25.05
N SER A 521 -24.02 -0.67 24.60
CA SER A 521 -25.30 0.06 24.62
C SER A 521 -25.65 0.59 26.02
N SER A 522 -25.27 -0.12 27.07
CA SER A 522 -25.49 0.27 28.47
C SER A 522 -24.57 1.39 28.98
N ALA A 523 -23.38 1.57 28.41
CA ALA A 523 -22.42 2.62 28.73
C ALA A 523 -22.56 3.86 27.84
N SER A 524 -23.14 3.71 26.65
CA SER A 524 -23.37 4.82 25.71
C SER A 524 -24.46 5.79 26.13
N GLU A 525 -25.26 5.48 27.15
CA GLU A 525 -26.36 6.34 27.62
C GLU A 525 -26.08 6.87 29.03
N SER A 526 -26.05 8.20 29.17
CA SER A 526 -26.08 8.82 30.50
C SER A 526 -27.39 8.45 31.23
N LYS A 527 -27.38 8.39 32.57
CA LYS A 527 -28.61 8.21 33.38
C LYS A 527 -29.73 9.22 33.02
N LYS A 528 -29.38 10.40 32.49
CA LYS A 528 -30.31 11.42 31.98
C LYS A 528 -30.93 11.07 30.61
N GLN A 529 -30.21 10.38 29.73
CA GLN A 529 -30.73 9.90 28.44
C GLN A 529 -31.64 8.68 28.59
N LYS A 530 -31.33 7.75 29.52
CA LYS A 530 -32.18 6.59 29.82
C LYS A 530 -33.61 6.97 30.24
N GLY A 531 -33.77 8.08 30.95
CA GLY A 531 -35.10 8.61 31.31
C GLY A 531 -35.81 9.40 30.20
N ALA A 532 -35.10 9.78 29.13
CA ALA A 532 -35.65 10.54 28.00
C ALA A 532 -36.03 9.63 26.81
N LEU A 533 -35.29 8.54 26.58
CA LEU A 533 -35.60 7.53 25.56
C LEU A 533 -36.75 6.60 25.97
N SER A 534 -37.05 6.50 27.26
CA SER A 534 -38.22 5.74 27.75
C SER A 534 -39.57 6.35 27.36
N GLU A 535 -39.59 7.62 26.91
CA GLU A 535 -40.81 8.30 26.42
C GLU A 535 -41.04 8.10 24.90
N PHE A 536 -40.03 7.63 24.13
CA PHE A 536 -40.09 7.43 22.67
C PHE A 536 -39.36 6.13 22.24
N PRO A 537 -39.96 4.95 22.45
CA PRO A 537 -39.34 3.66 22.13
C PRO A 537 -38.99 3.50 20.63
N GLU A 538 -39.68 4.21 19.73
CA GLU A 538 -39.41 4.25 18.29
C GLU A 538 -37.99 4.75 18.01
N LEU A 539 -37.56 5.81 18.69
CA LEU A 539 -36.25 6.42 18.45
C LEU A 539 -35.12 5.47 18.86
N ALA A 540 -35.27 4.82 20.02
CA ALA A 540 -34.32 3.82 20.49
C ALA A 540 -34.25 2.62 19.53
N PHE A 541 -35.39 2.22 18.97
CA PHE A 541 -35.46 1.15 17.98
C PHE A 541 -34.73 1.53 16.69
N PHE A 542 -35.07 2.65 16.06
CA PHE A 542 -34.52 3.01 14.74
C PHE A 542 -33.04 3.44 14.78
N GLU A 543 -32.57 4.11 15.84
CA GLU A 543 -31.18 4.56 15.96
C GLU A 543 -30.21 3.44 16.38
N ASN A 544 -30.65 2.56 17.30
CA ASN A 544 -29.77 1.58 17.94
C ASN A 544 -30.22 0.13 17.67
N GLU A 545 -31.45 -0.23 18.04
CA GLU A 545 -31.90 -1.63 18.02
C GLU A 545 -31.88 -2.23 16.60
N LEU A 546 -32.41 -1.50 15.62
CA LEU A 546 -32.50 -1.94 14.24
C LEU A 546 -31.12 -2.22 13.66
N LEU A 547 -30.15 -1.34 13.89
CA LEU A 547 -28.76 -1.54 13.48
C LEU A 547 -28.13 -2.74 14.21
N GLN A 548 -28.16 -2.74 15.55
CA GLN A 548 -27.39 -3.67 16.38
C GLN A 548 -27.96 -5.09 16.34
N ASN A 549 -29.29 -5.23 16.33
CA ASN A 549 -29.95 -6.54 16.44
C ASN A 549 -30.37 -7.13 15.09
N HIS A 550 -30.47 -6.33 14.02
CA HIS A 550 -30.96 -6.82 12.73
C HIS A 550 -29.98 -6.57 11.58
N VAL A 551 -29.47 -5.36 11.40
CA VAL A 551 -28.56 -5.04 10.28
C VAL A 551 -27.20 -5.70 10.45
N ILE A 552 -26.52 -5.49 11.59
CA ILE A 552 -25.18 -6.06 11.84
C ILE A 552 -25.22 -7.60 11.80
N PRO A 553 -26.18 -8.28 12.46
CA PRO A 553 -26.30 -9.74 12.36
C PRO A 553 -26.60 -10.23 10.95
N TYR A 554 -27.44 -9.54 10.17
CA TYR A 554 -27.75 -9.92 8.79
C TYR A 554 -26.49 -9.96 7.90
N PHE A 555 -25.51 -9.09 8.14
CA PHE A 555 -24.26 -9.02 7.37
C PHE A 555 -23.06 -9.73 8.01
N LYS A 556 -23.23 -10.38 9.18
CA LYS A 556 -22.14 -10.96 9.99
C LYS A 556 -21.17 -11.84 9.20
N ASP A 557 -21.70 -12.68 8.31
CA ASP A 557 -20.96 -13.66 7.51
C ASP A 557 -20.99 -13.34 6.00
N LYS A 558 -21.43 -12.12 5.64
CA LYS A 558 -21.56 -11.67 4.25
C LYS A 558 -20.41 -10.73 3.90
N ASN A 559 -19.78 -10.94 2.75
CA ASN A 559 -18.82 -9.98 2.20
C ASN A 559 -19.51 -8.65 1.90
N ALA A 560 -18.77 -7.55 2.03
CA ALA A 560 -19.28 -6.21 1.75
C ALA A 560 -19.60 -5.96 0.27
N GLU A 561 -19.04 -6.74 -0.66
CA GLU A 561 -19.20 -6.56 -2.11
C GLU A 561 -18.98 -5.08 -2.52
N ASP A 562 -19.93 -4.48 -3.24
CA ASP A 562 -19.96 -3.07 -3.67
C ASP A 562 -20.77 -2.16 -2.72
N ALA A 563 -21.07 -2.61 -1.49
CA ALA A 563 -21.76 -1.80 -0.49
C ALA A 563 -21.02 -0.49 -0.23
N LYS A 564 -21.77 0.62 -0.14
CA LYS A 564 -21.22 1.97 0.04
C LYS A 564 -20.61 2.16 1.43
N SER A 565 -21.25 1.61 2.44
CA SER A 565 -20.85 1.71 3.84
C SER A 565 -20.84 0.33 4.50
N PRO A 566 -19.79 -0.48 4.31
CA PRO A 566 -19.65 -1.77 4.98
C PRO A 566 -19.78 -1.64 6.51
N THR A 567 -20.35 -2.66 7.16
CA THR A 567 -20.38 -2.73 8.63
C THR A 567 -18.95 -2.75 9.20
N VAL A 568 -18.78 -2.31 10.46
CA VAL A 568 -17.46 -2.33 11.14
C VAL A 568 -16.80 -3.72 11.13
N ARG A 569 -17.59 -4.80 11.22
CA ARG A 569 -17.09 -6.18 11.13
C ARG A 569 -16.63 -6.54 9.72
N GLN A 570 -17.34 -6.08 8.69
CA GLN A 570 -16.89 -6.25 7.31
C GLN A 570 -15.62 -5.44 7.02
N LEU A 571 -15.46 -4.24 7.60
CA LEU A 571 -14.21 -3.48 7.55
C LEU A 571 -13.06 -4.26 8.19
N ALA A 572 -13.30 -4.88 9.36
CA ALA A 572 -12.33 -5.74 10.05
C ALA A 572 -11.78 -6.82 9.12
N THR A 573 -12.66 -7.57 8.46
CA THR A 573 -12.28 -8.62 7.50
C THR A 573 -11.58 -8.05 6.27
N LYS A 574 -12.11 -6.97 5.68
CA LYS A 574 -11.62 -6.38 4.43
C LYS A 574 -10.22 -5.77 4.58
N TYR A 575 -9.99 -5.03 5.66
CA TYR A 575 -8.77 -4.27 5.89
C TYR A 575 -7.82 -4.90 6.89
N GLY A 576 -8.26 -5.91 7.63
CA GLY A 576 -7.45 -6.59 8.64
C GLY A 576 -7.21 -5.72 9.88
N ILE A 577 -8.25 -5.03 10.33
CA ILE A 577 -8.20 -4.11 11.48
C ILE A 577 -8.88 -4.71 12.70
N LEU A 578 -8.44 -4.30 13.89
CA LEU A 578 -9.07 -4.75 15.13
C LEU A 578 -10.44 -4.11 15.29
N VAL A 579 -11.44 -4.93 15.66
CA VAL A 579 -12.71 -4.48 16.20
C VAL A 579 -12.91 -5.18 17.54
N GLN A 580 -13.00 -4.42 18.62
CA GLN A 580 -13.14 -4.94 19.99
C GLN A 580 -14.20 -4.15 20.74
N GLN A 581 -14.83 -4.76 21.75
CA GLN A 581 -15.65 -4.02 22.71
C GLN A 581 -14.75 -3.12 23.58
N LEU A 582 -15.20 -1.90 23.83
CA LEU A 582 -14.54 -0.95 24.71
C LEU A 582 -14.58 -1.49 26.15
N PRO A 583 -13.44 -1.52 26.87
CA PRO A 583 -13.44 -1.79 28.30
C PRO A 583 -14.37 -0.84 29.05
N ALA A 584 -14.97 -1.30 30.16
CA ALA A 584 -15.87 -0.46 30.94
C ALA A 584 -15.15 0.79 31.50
N PRO A 585 -15.81 1.95 31.62
CA PRO A 585 -15.22 3.12 32.27
C PRO A 585 -14.77 2.78 33.70
N GLY A 586 -13.54 3.14 34.09
CA GLY A 586 -12.98 2.78 35.40
C GLY A 586 -12.19 1.45 35.42
N ASP A 587 -12.19 0.70 34.32
CA ASP A 587 -11.44 -0.55 34.20
C ASP A 587 -9.97 -0.27 33.85
N LYS A 588 -9.06 -0.76 34.71
CA LYS A 588 -7.60 -0.68 34.50
C LYS A 588 -7.16 -1.31 33.18
N SER A 589 -7.95 -2.25 32.64
CA SER A 589 -7.66 -2.89 31.36
C SER A 589 -7.71 -1.92 30.16
N PHE A 590 -8.32 -0.72 30.28
CA PHE A 590 -8.35 0.26 29.20
C PHE A 590 -6.93 0.71 28.81
N ALA A 591 -6.17 1.24 29.77
CA ALA A 591 -4.82 1.75 29.53
C ALA A 591 -3.88 0.63 29.07
N GLU A 592 -4.05 -0.58 29.60
CA GLU A 592 -3.31 -1.77 29.17
C GLU A 592 -3.63 -2.14 27.72
N THR A 593 -4.90 -2.12 27.33
CA THR A 593 -5.35 -2.39 25.96
C THR A 593 -4.80 -1.36 24.98
N MET A 594 -4.92 -0.06 25.29
CA MET A 594 -4.39 1.00 24.42
C MET A 594 -2.86 0.92 24.29
N SER A 595 -2.16 0.62 25.39
CA SER A 595 -0.70 0.44 25.39
C SER A 595 -0.26 -0.78 24.57
N LYS A 596 -0.97 -1.90 24.69
CA LYS A 596 -0.73 -3.13 23.92
C LYS A 596 -0.79 -2.88 22.41
N HIS A 597 -1.75 -2.06 21.98
CA HIS A 597 -1.96 -1.72 20.57
C HIS A 597 -1.15 -0.49 20.12
N HIS A 598 -0.29 0.06 21.00
CA HIS A 598 0.55 1.22 20.73
C HIS A 598 -0.24 2.45 20.25
N ILE A 599 -1.44 2.69 20.81
CA ILE A 599 -2.32 3.78 20.34
C ILE A 599 -1.68 5.15 20.54
N ASP A 600 -1.58 5.91 19.45
CA ASP A 600 -1.01 7.26 19.39
C ASP A 600 -2.09 8.36 19.52
N VAL A 601 -3.25 8.14 18.91
CA VAL A 601 -4.35 9.12 18.83
C VAL A 601 -5.71 8.44 18.99
N GLY A 602 -6.63 9.09 19.69
CA GLY A 602 -8.01 8.65 19.87
C GLY A 602 -8.98 9.54 19.10
N LEU A 603 -9.98 8.95 18.46
CA LEU A 603 -11.03 9.61 17.71
C LEU A 603 -12.39 9.16 18.25
N SER A 604 -13.14 10.08 18.84
CA SER A 604 -14.48 9.84 19.35
C SER A 604 -15.53 10.16 18.29
N LEU A 605 -16.25 9.14 17.83
CA LEU A 605 -17.47 9.28 17.03
C LEU A 605 -18.75 9.11 17.87
N ILE A 606 -18.61 8.93 19.19
CA ILE A 606 -19.73 8.75 20.11
C ILE A 606 -20.32 10.12 20.48
N SER A 607 -21.66 10.21 20.56
CA SER A 607 -22.39 11.42 20.98
C SER A 607 -22.39 11.66 22.50
N THR A 608 -21.93 10.67 23.28
CA THR A 608 -21.85 10.71 24.74
C THR A 608 -20.42 10.74 25.24
N ASP A 609 -20.29 11.18 26.48
CA ASP A 609 -19.03 11.62 27.06
C ASP A 609 -18.11 10.42 27.37
N ILE A 610 -17.02 10.28 26.62
CA ILE A 610 -15.94 9.30 26.89
C ILE A 610 -14.96 9.86 27.95
N SER A 611 -15.38 10.87 28.72
CA SER A 611 -14.54 11.65 29.67
C SER A 611 -14.16 10.92 30.96
N SER A 612 -14.11 9.59 31.00
CA SER A 612 -13.56 8.94 32.19
C SER A 612 -12.09 9.35 32.38
N ASP A 613 -11.69 9.56 33.64
CA ASP A 613 -10.34 10.00 33.98
C ASP A 613 -9.27 9.06 33.43
N ASP A 614 -9.57 7.76 33.31
CA ASP A 614 -8.67 6.75 32.75
C ASP A 614 -8.43 6.93 31.24
N VAL A 615 -9.49 7.25 30.47
CA VAL A 615 -9.37 7.50 29.03
C VAL A 615 -8.57 8.78 28.80
N LEU A 616 -8.97 9.87 29.45
CA LEU A 616 -8.28 11.16 29.34
C LEU A 616 -6.85 11.07 29.89
N GLY A 617 -6.61 10.22 30.88
CA GLY A 617 -5.29 9.92 31.43
C GLY A 617 -4.37 9.24 30.41
N TYR A 618 -4.85 8.25 29.65
CA TYR A 618 -4.03 7.62 28.60
C TYR A 618 -3.65 8.60 27.48
N PHE A 619 -4.59 9.46 27.08
CA PHE A 619 -4.36 10.47 26.05
C PHE A 619 -3.72 11.76 26.59
N SER A 620 -3.34 11.80 27.87
CA SER A 620 -2.49 12.85 28.41
C SER A 620 -1.02 12.67 27.94
N ASN A 621 -0.18 13.68 28.15
CA ASN A 621 1.27 13.62 27.86
C ASN A 621 1.63 13.33 26.39
N GLY A 622 1.24 14.23 25.48
CA GLY A 622 1.70 14.23 24.09
C GLY A 622 0.85 13.40 23.11
N LYS A 623 -0.07 12.59 23.63
CA LYS A 623 -1.15 11.97 22.83
C LYS A 623 -2.35 12.91 22.74
N LYS A 624 -3.30 12.58 21.86
CA LYS A 624 -4.49 13.42 21.60
C LYS A 624 -5.74 12.57 21.55
N LEU A 625 -6.81 13.05 22.19
CA LEU A 625 -8.17 12.54 22.03
C LEU A 625 -9.01 13.61 21.32
N LEU A 626 -9.43 13.32 20.09
CA LEU A 626 -10.23 14.22 19.28
C LEU A 626 -11.69 13.79 19.33
N HIS A 627 -12.59 14.74 19.51
CA HIS A 627 -14.03 14.52 19.52
C HIS A 627 -14.68 15.40 18.46
N LEU A 628 -15.42 14.75 17.55
CA LEU A 628 -16.16 15.46 16.51
C LEU A 628 -17.55 15.80 17.04
N HIS A 629 -17.89 17.09 17.09
CA HIS A 629 -19.13 17.60 17.66
C HIS A 629 -19.93 18.39 16.63
N SER A 630 -21.21 18.06 16.44
CA SER A 630 -22.11 18.86 15.59
C SER A 630 -22.51 20.13 16.33
N GLU A 631 -21.98 21.28 15.90
CA GLU A 631 -22.20 22.62 16.50
C GLU A 631 -23.50 23.28 16.05
N ASN A 632 -24.06 22.83 14.94
CA ASN A 632 -25.46 23.13 14.71
C ASN A 632 -26.22 22.54 15.89
N LEU A 633 -26.90 23.42 16.63
CA LEU A 633 -27.93 23.14 17.63
C LEU A 633 -27.44 23.27 19.10
N SER A 634 -27.14 24.49 19.56
CA SER A 634 -27.32 24.84 20.99
C SER A 634 -28.76 24.53 21.46
N SER A 635 -29.72 24.54 20.53
CA SER A 635 -31.13 24.26 20.76
C SER A 635 -31.55 22.79 20.65
N TYR A 636 -30.75 21.83 20.15
CA TYR A 636 -31.16 20.42 19.97
C TYR A 636 -29.95 19.45 20.02
N ARG A 637 -29.71 18.75 21.14
CA ARG A 637 -28.54 17.85 21.26
C ARG A 637 -28.72 16.52 20.51
N GLY A 638 -27.79 16.22 19.60
CA GLY A 638 -27.28 14.86 19.29
C GLY A 638 -28.19 13.86 18.57
N VAL A 639 -29.48 14.14 18.39
CA VAL A 639 -30.44 13.26 17.70
C VAL A 639 -30.86 13.91 16.40
N MET A 640 -30.77 13.19 15.27
CA MET A 640 -31.29 13.64 13.98
C MET A 640 -30.77 15.00 13.50
N SER A 641 -29.54 15.40 13.86
CA SER A 641 -29.06 16.78 13.67
C SER A 641 -29.19 17.26 12.22
N ALA A 642 -28.87 16.41 11.25
CA ALA A 642 -29.00 16.73 9.83
C ALA A 642 -30.47 16.90 9.40
N ALA A 643 -31.33 15.94 9.74
CA ALA A 643 -32.76 15.98 9.40
C ALA A 643 -33.47 17.18 10.04
N ARG A 644 -33.10 17.52 11.29
CA ARG A 644 -33.65 18.66 12.03
C ARG A 644 -33.18 20.00 11.47
N ALA A 645 -31.90 20.12 11.13
CA ALA A 645 -31.41 21.33 10.45
C ALA A 645 -32.13 21.54 9.10
N MET A 646 -32.39 20.47 8.35
CA MET A 646 -33.20 20.56 7.13
C MET A 646 -34.64 21.00 7.43
N LYS A 647 -35.33 20.36 8.41
CA LYS A 647 -36.70 20.71 8.79
C LYS A 647 -36.83 22.16 9.26
N ASN A 648 -35.86 22.65 10.03
CA ASN A 648 -35.80 24.02 10.54
C ASN A 648 -35.38 25.04 9.47
N LYS A 649 -35.16 24.62 8.22
CA LYS A 649 -34.75 25.47 7.10
C LYS A 649 -33.41 26.20 7.34
N GLU A 650 -32.50 25.54 8.04
CA GLU A 650 -31.16 26.07 8.29
C GLU A 650 -30.37 26.28 6.98
N SER A 651 -29.52 27.29 6.96
CA SER A 651 -28.70 27.56 5.75
C SER A 651 -27.46 26.67 5.66
N HIS A 652 -26.94 26.19 6.80
CA HIS A 652 -25.70 25.45 6.88
C HIS A 652 -25.76 24.36 7.94
N PHE A 653 -24.96 23.31 7.78
CA PHE A 653 -24.49 22.40 8.83
C PHE A 653 -23.19 22.95 9.44
N ILE A 654 -22.98 22.77 10.74
CA ILE A 654 -21.74 23.19 11.43
C ILE A 654 -21.19 22.02 12.24
N TYR A 655 -19.91 21.72 12.07
CA TYR A 655 -19.12 20.80 12.91
C TYR A 655 -18.01 21.56 13.61
N SER A 656 -17.68 21.14 14.82
CA SER A 656 -16.39 21.40 15.46
C SER A 656 -15.64 20.10 15.71
N LEU A 657 -14.32 20.22 15.71
CA LEU A 657 -13.42 19.21 16.21
C LEU A 657 -12.81 19.73 17.51
N ARG A 658 -12.87 18.94 18.58
CA ARG A 658 -12.47 19.34 19.93
C ARG A 658 -11.38 18.40 20.46
N GLU A 659 -10.37 18.95 21.12
CA GLU A 659 -9.37 18.18 21.87
C GLU A 659 -9.89 17.98 23.29
N MET A 660 -10.19 16.73 23.65
CA MET A 660 -10.63 16.38 24.99
C MET A 660 -9.43 16.37 25.95
N LYS A 661 -9.54 17.10 27.06
CA LYS A 661 -8.53 17.16 28.14
C LYS A 661 -9.18 16.91 29.49
N GLN A 662 -8.38 16.44 30.45
CA GLN A 662 -8.80 16.35 31.85
C GLN A 662 -9.28 17.72 32.33
N ASN A 663 -10.39 17.74 33.07
CA ASN A 663 -11.01 18.94 33.69
C ASN A 663 -11.64 19.97 32.73
N THR A 664 -11.84 19.66 31.44
CA THR A 664 -12.61 20.49 30.50
C THR A 664 -13.84 19.75 29.99
N ALA A 665 -15.05 20.22 30.33
CA ALA A 665 -16.31 19.51 30.06
C ALA A 665 -16.62 19.25 28.57
N LEU A 666 -16.03 20.03 27.64
CA LEU A 666 -16.22 19.90 26.20
C LEU A 666 -14.89 20.00 25.41
N GLY A 667 -13.75 19.95 26.09
CA GLY A 667 -12.43 20.11 25.45
C GLY A 667 -12.19 21.50 24.82
N SER A 668 -11.03 21.68 24.20
CA SER A 668 -10.68 22.90 23.44
C SER A 668 -11.03 22.75 21.96
N VAL A 669 -11.70 23.74 21.36
CA VAL A 669 -12.06 23.72 19.94
C VAL A 669 -10.81 23.91 19.07
N ILE A 670 -10.61 23.00 18.11
CA ILE A 670 -9.46 22.94 17.20
C ILE A 670 -9.83 23.45 15.80
N ASP A 671 -11.02 23.08 15.32
CA ASP A 671 -11.50 23.41 13.98
C ASP A 671 -13.02 23.57 14.04
N VAL A 672 -13.57 24.51 13.28
CA VAL A 672 -15.01 24.70 13.10
C VAL A 672 -15.27 24.93 11.63
N ARG A 673 -16.12 24.11 11.02
CA ARG A 673 -16.46 24.22 9.60
C ARG A 673 -17.95 24.25 9.36
N LYS A 674 -18.34 24.97 8.32
CA LYS A 674 -19.71 25.12 7.86
C LYS A 674 -19.87 24.53 6.47
N HIS A 675 -20.99 23.88 6.20
CA HIS A 675 -21.35 23.36 4.88
C HIS A 675 -22.78 23.74 4.54
N ALA A 676 -23.02 24.37 3.39
CA ALA A 676 -24.36 24.79 2.99
C ALA A 676 -25.32 23.59 2.84
N ILE A 677 -26.59 23.77 3.21
CA ILE A 677 -27.62 22.75 3.01
C ILE A 677 -28.17 22.88 1.59
N ASP A 678 -28.03 21.80 0.80
CA ASP A 678 -28.62 21.72 -0.53
C ASP A 678 -30.02 21.08 -0.45
N TYR A 679 -31.06 21.91 -0.43
CA TYR A 679 -32.45 21.47 -0.36
C TYR A 679 -32.96 20.71 -1.60
N SER A 680 -32.16 20.62 -2.67
CA SER A 680 -32.48 19.76 -3.82
C SER A 680 -32.13 18.29 -3.57
N LYS A 681 -31.27 18.01 -2.58
CA LYS A 681 -30.84 16.66 -2.21
C LYS A 681 -31.82 16.02 -1.23
N SER A 682 -31.85 14.69 -1.23
CA SER A 682 -32.54 13.92 -0.18
C SER A 682 -31.85 14.09 1.17
N THR A 683 -32.56 13.82 2.27
CA THR A 683 -32.01 13.84 3.64
C THR A 683 -30.74 12.99 3.76
N LEU A 684 -30.72 11.81 3.15
CA LEU A 684 -29.55 10.92 3.12
C LEU A 684 -28.35 11.55 2.40
N ALA A 685 -28.57 12.21 1.26
CA ALA A 685 -27.50 12.85 0.53
C ALA A 685 -26.92 14.05 1.31
N CYS A 686 -27.75 14.83 1.97
CA CYS A 686 -27.30 15.86 2.91
C CYS A 686 -26.53 15.28 4.10
N MET A 687 -26.99 14.19 4.71
CA MET A 687 -26.25 13.49 5.78
C MET A 687 -24.86 13.04 5.31
N ASN A 688 -24.75 12.55 4.08
CA ASN A 688 -23.47 12.15 3.51
C ASN A 688 -22.49 13.33 3.36
N ASP A 689 -22.97 14.51 2.93
CA ASP A 689 -22.16 15.73 2.84
C ASP A 689 -21.66 16.16 4.23
N VAL A 690 -22.53 16.09 5.23
CA VAL A 690 -22.23 16.39 6.64
C VAL A 690 -21.13 15.48 7.17
N TYR A 691 -21.26 14.17 6.98
CA TYR A 691 -20.24 13.21 7.43
C TYR A 691 -18.92 13.38 6.70
N ALA A 692 -18.94 13.70 5.40
CA ALA A 692 -17.73 13.98 4.64
C ALA A 692 -16.96 15.17 5.23
N LEU A 693 -17.67 16.24 5.66
CA LEU A 693 -17.06 17.36 6.36
C LEU A 693 -16.34 16.93 7.64
N GLY A 694 -17.01 16.15 8.49
CA GLY A 694 -16.45 15.67 9.76
C GLY A 694 -15.25 14.74 9.58
N ILE A 695 -15.28 13.89 8.55
CA ILE A 695 -14.17 13.01 8.18
C ILE A 695 -12.97 13.84 7.73
N ASP A 696 -13.17 14.84 6.87
CA ASP A 696 -12.09 15.70 6.38
C ASP A 696 -11.44 16.51 7.51
N MET A 697 -12.25 17.04 8.45
CA MET A 697 -11.73 17.69 9.67
C MET A 697 -10.85 16.73 10.48
N THR A 698 -11.31 15.50 10.65
CA THR A 698 -10.58 14.46 11.39
C THR A 698 -9.27 14.08 10.71
N LEU A 699 -9.29 13.84 9.40
CA LEU A 699 -8.11 13.50 8.61
C LEU A 699 -7.07 14.63 8.61
N SER A 700 -7.53 15.88 8.51
CA SER A 700 -6.65 17.05 8.60
C SER A 700 -5.92 17.10 9.95
N ALA A 701 -6.63 16.90 11.06
CA ALA A 701 -6.04 16.89 12.40
C ALA A 701 -5.09 15.70 12.61
N VAL A 702 -5.48 14.49 12.22
CA VAL A 702 -4.61 13.30 12.28
C VAL A 702 -3.34 13.52 11.46
N GLY A 703 -3.45 14.11 10.27
CA GLY A 703 -2.30 14.45 9.44
C GLY A 703 -1.35 15.46 10.10
N LYS A 704 -1.88 16.50 10.76
CA LYS A 704 -1.08 17.45 11.55
C LYS A 704 -0.32 16.74 12.68
N ILE A 705 -1.03 15.94 13.48
CA ILE A 705 -0.42 15.14 14.57
C ILE A 705 0.70 14.25 14.01
N ALA A 706 0.44 13.58 12.89
CA ALA A 706 1.40 12.67 12.28
C ALA A 706 2.70 13.36 11.82
N ARG A 707 2.61 14.64 11.43
CA ARG A 707 3.76 15.49 11.07
C ARG A 707 4.38 16.23 12.27
N GLY A 708 3.85 16.06 13.48
CA GLY A 708 4.29 16.78 14.67
C GLY A 708 3.89 18.26 14.68
N GLU A 709 2.89 18.64 13.90
CA GLU A 709 2.36 20.00 13.83
C GLU A 709 1.37 20.25 14.99
N ASP A 710 1.34 21.49 15.50
CA ASP A 710 0.33 21.88 16.47
C ASP A 710 -1.05 21.97 15.80
N LEU A 711 -2.07 21.50 16.52
CA LEU A 711 -3.45 21.56 16.07
C LEU A 711 -3.99 23.00 16.13
N GLY A 712 -3.50 23.80 17.08
CA GLY A 712 -3.99 25.14 17.39
C GLY A 712 -5.31 25.13 18.17
N ALA A 713 -5.67 26.26 18.77
CA ALA A 713 -6.97 26.49 19.39
C ALA A 713 -7.69 27.64 18.69
N VAL A 714 -9.00 27.50 18.48
CA VAL A 714 -9.85 28.53 17.86
C VAL A 714 -10.83 29.07 18.92
N ASN A 715 -11.13 30.36 18.85
CA ASN A 715 -12.12 30.99 19.73
C ASN A 715 -13.49 30.33 19.52
N SER A 716 -14.13 29.93 20.62
CA SER A 716 -15.44 29.29 20.63
C SER A 716 -16.56 30.24 20.21
N VAL A 717 -17.63 29.67 19.67
CA VAL A 717 -18.93 30.34 19.59
C VAL A 717 -19.64 30.15 20.93
N ASP A 718 -20.30 31.18 21.45
CA ASP A 718 -21.05 31.13 22.72
C ASP A 718 -22.13 30.02 22.67
N GLU A 719 -22.09 29.11 23.65
CA GLU A 719 -23.09 28.06 23.84
C GLU A 719 -24.04 28.46 24.98
N SER A 720 -25.26 28.89 24.63
CA SER A 720 -26.39 28.83 25.54
C SER A 720 -27.62 28.38 24.76
N ASP A 721 -28.08 27.15 24.99
CA ASP A 721 -29.52 26.82 24.93
C ASP A 721 -29.82 25.40 25.44
N VAL A 722 -31.10 25.20 25.74
CA VAL A 722 -31.70 23.98 26.29
C VAL A 722 -32.03 23.02 25.13
N PRO A 723 -31.77 21.70 25.26
CA PRO A 723 -32.09 20.74 24.22
C PRO A 723 -33.60 20.64 23.97
N SER A 724 -33.98 20.75 22.71
CA SER A 724 -35.35 20.63 22.22
C SER A 724 -35.65 19.21 21.72
N ARG A 725 -36.86 18.74 22.03
CA ARG A 725 -37.33 17.35 21.88
C ARG A 725 -38.01 17.11 20.53
N PRO A 726 -37.91 15.91 19.91
CA PRO A 726 -38.59 15.63 18.64
C PRO A 726 -40.11 15.50 18.78
N SER A 727 -40.85 15.97 17.77
CA SER A 727 -42.30 15.72 17.67
C SER A 727 -42.57 14.30 17.14
N LYS A 728 -43.78 13.78 17.33
CA LYS A 728 -44.14 12.44 16.83
C LYS A 728 -44.07 12.37 15.29
N GLU A 729 -44.48 13.43 14.61
CA GLU A 729 -44.38 13.55 13.16
C GLU A 729 -42.91 13.59 12.68
N GLU A 730 -41.99 14.19 13.45
CA GLU A 730 -40.55 14.13 13.15
C GLU A 730 -40.00 12.71 13.21
N LEU A 731 -40.46 11.93 14.18
CA LEU A 731 -40.04 10.55 14.36
C LEU A 731 -40.55 9.65 13.24
N ASP A 732 -41.79 9.85 12.78
CA ASP A 732 -42.38 9.05 11.69
C ASP A 732 -41.68 9.32 10.34
N GLU A 733 -41.43 10.59 10.00
CA GLU A 733 -40.68 10.97 8.77
C GLU A 733 -39.23 10.43 8.81
N TYR A 734 -38.62 10.44 10.00
CA TYR A 734 -37.26 9.95 10.19
C TYR A 734 -37.16 8.44 10.14
N ALA A 735 -38.11 7.72 10.75
CA ALA A 735 -38.23 6.27 10.69
C ALA A 735 -38.30 5.77 9.23
N ALA A 736 -39.13 6.41 8.40
CA ALA A 736 -39.23 6.10 6.98
C ALA A 736 -37.90 6.33 6.23
N SER A 737 -37.16 7.38 6.61
CA SER A 737 -35.85 7.70 6.03
C SER A 737 -34.77 6.69 6.45
N ILE A 738 -34.77 6.21 7.70
CA ILE A 738 -33.76 5.27 8.22
C ILE A 738 -33.74 3.95 7.45
N VAL A 739 -34.90 3.38 7.13
CA VAL A 739 -34.96 2.13 6.36
C VAL A 739 -34.26 2.30 5.01
N GLN A 740 -34.53 3.40 4.31
CA GLN A 740 -33.89 3.70 3.04
C GLN A 740 -32.39 3.93 3.19
N ILE A 741 -31.96 4.64 4.25
CA ILE A 741 -30.55 4.87 4.59
C ILE A 741 -29.82 3.54 4.81
N LEU A 742 -30.40 2.63 5.59
CA LEU A 742 -29.81 1.32 5.86
C LEU A 742 -29.62 0.53 4.58
N VAL A 743 -30.67 0.48 3.74
CA VAL A 743 -30.64 -0.26 2.47
C VAL A 743 -29.61 0.34 1.51
N ASP A 744 -29.61 1.65 1.31
CA ASP A 744 -28.68 2.32 0.39
C ASP A 744 -27.22 2.31 0.87
N SER A 745 -27.00 2.14 2.18
CA SER A 745 -25.67 2.17 2.79
C SER A 745 -25.04 0.78 2.87
N PHE A 746 -25.76 -0.21 3.42
CA PHE A 746 -25.18 -1.51 3.78
C PHE A 746 -25.39 -2.60 2.74
N ALA A 747 -26.43 -2.52 1.90
CA ALA A 747 -26.68 -3.54 0.89
C ALA A 747 -25.78 -3.33 -0.34
N SER A 748 -25.37 -4.44 -0.95
CA SER A 748 -24.81 -4.43 -2.28
C SER A 748 -25.90 -4.19 -3.31
N THR A 749 -25.53 -3.76 -4.52
CA THR A 749 -26.51 -3.51 -5.60
C THR A 749 -27.36 -4.75 -5.89
N GLN A 750 -26.77 -5.94 -5.74
CA GLN A 750 -27.43 -7.22 -6.00
C GLN A 750 -28.34 -7.71 -4.86
N LYS A 751 -28.11 -7.24 -3.62
CA LYS A 751 -28.85 -7.70 -2.43
C LYS A 751 -29.81 -6.66 -1.87
N LYS A 752 -30.02 -5.57 -2.61
CA LYS A 752 -30.82 -4.43 -2.17
C LYS A 752 -32.26 -4.84 -1.82
N ASP A 753 -32.93 -5.56 -2.71
CA ASP A 753 -34.34 -5.94 -2.54
C ASP A 753 -34.54 -6.96 -1.40
N ASP A 754 -33.63 -7.93 -1.28
CA ASP A 754 -33.66 -8.95 -0.21
C ASP A 754 -33.48 -8.30 1.16
N PHE A 755 -32.46 -7.43 1.29
CA PHE A 755 -32.21 -6.73 2.53
C PHE A 755 -33.32 -5.73 2.88
N GLN A 756 -33.86 -5.02 1.89
CA GLN A 756 -35.01 -4.13 2.09
C GLN A 756 -36.22 -4.88 2.62
N SER A 757 -36.52 -6.06 2.05
CA SER A 757 -37.62 -6.91 2.50
C SER A 757 -37.43 -7.39 3.93
N HIS A 758 -36.20 -7.78 4.30
CA HIS A 758 -35.85 -8.16 5.67
C HIS A 758 -36.09 -7.02 6.67
N ILE A 759 -35.55 -5.83 6.40
CA ILE A 759 -35.69 -4.67 7.31
C ILE A 759 -37.14 -4.20 7.41
N LEU A 760 -37.88 -4.15 6.31
CA LEU A 760 -39.30 -3.82 6.35
C LEU A 760 -40.11 -4.83 7.16
N GLY A 761 -39.76 -6.12 7.10
CA GLY A 761 -40.35 -7.16 7.96
C GLY A 761 -40.11 -6.88 9.45
N VAL A 762 -38.87 -6.60 9.83
CA VAL A 762 -38.49 -6.27 11.21
C VAL A 762 -39.24 -5.02 11.72
N VAL A 763 -39.32 -3.97 10.90
CA VAL A 763 -40.04 -2.73 11.26
C VAL A 763 -41.53 -2.99 11.44
N ARG A 764 -42.15 -3.82 10.59
CA ARG A 764 -43.56 -4.22 10.73
C ARG A 764 -43.79 -5.01 12.01
N GLU A 765 -42.96 -6.02 12.30
CA GLU A 765 -43.06 -6.82 13.53
C GLU A 765 -42.93 -5.95 14.79
N TRP A 766 -42.00 -5.01 14.79
CA TRP A 766 -41.83 -4.07 15.89
C TRP A 766 -43.05 -3.15 16.03
N SER A 767 -43.56 -2.62 14.91
CA SER A 767 -44.76 -1.76 14.89
C SER A 767 -45.97 -2.52 15.42
N ASP A 768 -46.23 -3.74 14.94
CA ASP A 768 -47.35 -4.58 15.37
C ASP A 768 -47.27 -4.86 16.88
N LYS A 769 -46.08 -5.15 17.41
CA LYS A 769 -45.89 -5.42 18.84
C LYS A 769 -46.14 -4.21 19.74
N ASN A 770 -45.79 -3.00 19.30
CA ASN A 770 -45.86 -1.79 20.13
C ASN A 770 -47.15 -0.97 19.90
N TYR A 771 -47.81 -1.12 18.75
CA TYR A 771 -49.03 -0.38 18.40
C TYR A 771 -50.32 -1.23 18.41
N ALA A 772 -50.26 -2.56 18.50
CA ALA A 772 -51.48 -3.39 18.62
C ALA A 772 -52.14 -3.36 20.02
N GLN A 773 -51.59 -2.61 20.99
CA GLN A 773 -52.16 -2.43 22.34
C GLN A 773 -52.48 -0.96 22.68
N ALA A 774 -52.45 -0.05 21.71
CA ALA A 774 -52.75 1.38 21.89
C ALA A 774 -54.21 1.73 21.53
#